data_AF-A0AAV2IVD5-F1
#
_entry.id   AF-A0AAV2IVD5-F1
#
_cell.length_a   1.000
_cell.length_b   1.000
_cell.length_c   1.000
_cell.angle_alpha   90.00
_cell.angle_beta   90.00
_cell.angle_gamma   90.00
#
_symmetry.space_group_name_H-M   'P 1'
#
loop_
_entity.id
_entity.type
_entity.pdbx_description
1 polymer ?
#
loop_
_entity_poly.entity_id
_entity_poly.type
_entity_poly.pdbx_seq_one_letter_code
_entity_poly.pdbx_strand_id
1 'polypeptide(L)'
;MLHVPSAPDEVSCEFGSSKYYALCGFGGILSCGLTHTAVVPLDLVKCRLQVSPDKYKSIGKGFSVTLKEDGVRGLAKGWAPTFIGYSMQGLCKFGFYEVFKIFYADLLGEENTYLWRTSLYLAASASAEFFADIALAPMEAAKVRIQTQPGYANTLREAAPKMYAEEGLWAFYKGVVPLWMRQIPYTMMKFACFERTVELLYKHVVPKPRNECSKGEQLVVTFVAGYIAGVFCAIVSHPADSVVSVLNKEKGSTAVGVLKKLGPKGVWKGLVARIIMIGTLTALQWFIYDSVKVYFRLPRPPPPEMPESLKKKLGLTETQDPQDPPETQDQTQDHTLIQITMASVMEQLLSPRASSSVEPPRNKVTVVGVGQVGMACAVSILLRDLCDELALVDVMEDRLKGELMDLQHGSLFLKTSKIVADKDYVVTAGSRLVVVTAGVRQQEGESRLNLVQRNVNVFRSIIPQIVKHSPDCTLIVVSNPVDVLTYVTWKLSGFPKHRVIGSGTNLDSARFRFLMSERLGVHTSSFNGWVLGEHGDTSVPVWSGANVAGVNLQKLNPDIGTDSDQEQWKETHKAVVDSAYEVIRLKGYTNWAIGLSVADLTESIVKNMSRVHPVSTMVQGMLGIREEVFLSLPCVLNGSGVSSVVNVTLTEAEVTQLKKSADTLWGIQKDLKDL
;
A
#
# COMPACT_ATOMS: atom_id res chain seq x y z
N MET A 1 -54.23 26.37 6.93
CA MET A 1 -54.34 24.90 6.78
C MET A 1 -52.96 24.32 6.96
N LEU A 2 -52.79 23.55 8.03
CA LEU A 2 -51.57 22.83 8.39
C LEU A 2 -51.15 21.91 7.23
N HIS A 3 -49.91 22.05 6.76
CA HIS A 3 -49.30 21.05 5.91
C HIS A 3 -48.70 19.99 6.84
N VAL A 4 -49.42 18.87 6.93
CA VAL A 4 -49.08 17.66 7.65
C VAL A 4 -47.75 17.11 7.11
N PRO A 5 -46.76 16.76 7.96
CA PRO A 5 -45.57 16.04 7.49
C PRO A 5 -46.00 14.66 6.96
N SER A 6 -45.63 14.35 5.73
CA SER A 6 -45.86 13.04 5.11
C SER A 6 -45.29 11.92 5.97
N ALA A 7 -46.11 10.93 6.29
CA ALA A 7 -45.74 9.74 7.06
C ALA A 7 -44.48 9.04 6.51
N PRO A 8 -43.65 8.39 7.36
CA PRO A 8 -42.55 7.57 6.88
C PRO A 8 -43.11 6.41 6.04
N ASP A 9 -42.63 6.27 4.80
CA ASP A 9 -43.00 5.18 3.89
C ASP A 9 -42.89 3.82 4.62
N GLU A 10 -44.02 3.14 4.87
CA GLU A 10 -44.05 1.81 5.49
C GLU A 10 -43.23 0.81 4.65
N VAL A 11 -42.17 0.28 5.27
CA VAL A 11 -41.28 -0.72 4.68
C VAL A 11 -41.98 -2.08 4.65
N SER A 12 -41.84 -2.84 3.56
CA SER A 12 -42.57 -4.11 3.38
C SER A 12 -41.99 -5.33 4.13
N CYS A 13 -40.79 -5.19 4.68
CA CYS A 13 -40.11 -6.19 5.50
C CYS A 13 -39.03 -5.55 6.39
N GLU A 14 -38.70 -6.20 7.49
CA GLU A 14 -37.60 -5.79 8.37
C GLU A 14 -36.23 -6.02 7.71
N PHE A 15 -35.29 -5.09 7.92
CA PHE A 15 -33.92 -5.19 7.42
C PHE A 15 -33.22 -6.42 8.01
N GLY A 16 -32.55 -7.21 7.18
CA GLY A 16 -31.89 -8.44 7.63
C GLY A 16 -32.82 -9.64 7.90
N SER A 17 -34.14 -9.51 7.67
CA SER A 17 -35.06 -10.64 7.76
C SER A 17 -34.91 -11.64 6.60
N SER A 18 -35.37 -12.87 6.77
CA SER A 18 -35.42 -13.88 5.69
C SER A 18 -36.19 -13.38 4.46
N LYS A 19 -37.25 -12.57 4.68
CA LYS A 19 -38.03 -11.93 3.61
C LYS A 19 -37.21 -10.86 2.87
N TYR A 20 -36.40 -10.08 3.59
CA TYR A 20 -35.47 -9.11 2.98
C TYR A 20 -34.44 -9.81 2.09
N TYR A 21 -33.79 -10.87 2.58
CA TYR A 21 -32.80 -11.63 1.80
C TYR A 21 -33.42 -12.29 0.56
N ALA A 22 -34.61 -12.87 0.68
CA ALA A 22 -35.32 -13.47 -0.45
C ALA A 22 -35.65 -12.44 -1.54
N LEU A 23 -36.11 -11.25 -1.17
CA LEU A 23 -36.42 -10.18 -2.12
C LEU A 23 -35.15 -9.59 -2.75
N CYS A 24 -34.03 -9.53 -2.01
CA CYS A 24 -32.72 -9.19 -2.56
C CYS A 24 -32.24 -10.27 -3.57
N GLY A 25 -32.41 -11.55 -3.26
CA GLY A 25 -32.15 -12.63 -4.21
C GLY A 25 -33.02 -12.53 -5.47
N PHE A 26 -34.31 -12.22 -5.32
CA PHE A 26 -35.21 -12.00 -6.44
C PHE A 26 -34.81 -10.80 -7.31
N GLY A 27 -34.43 -9.68 -6.70
CA GLY A 27 -33.84 -8.54 -7.42
C GLY A 27 -32.59 -8.94 -8.19
N GLY A 28 -31.75 -9.79 -7.59
CA GLY A 28 -30.56 -10.36 -8.23
C GLY A 28 -30.88 -11.22 -9.45
N ILE A 29 -31.93 -12.06 -9.39
CA ILE A 29 -32.44 -12.85 -10.52
C ILE A 29 -32.78 -11.93 -11.69
N LEU A 30 -33.62 -10.92 -11.47
CA LEU A 30 -34.05 -10.02 -12.55
C LEU A 30 -32.87 -9.21 -13.08
N SER A 31 -32.01 -8.72 -12.19
CA SER A 31 -30.82 -7.93 -12.53
C SER A 31 -29.87 -8.71 -13.43
N CYS A 32 -29.34 -9.85 -12.96
CA CYS A 32 -28.35 -10.60 -13.71
C CYS A 32 -28.96 -11.38 -14.87
N GLY A 33 -30.12 -12.02 -14.68
CA GLY A 33 -30.77 -12.85 -15.68
C GLY A 33 -31.16 -12.06 -16.92
N LEU A 34 -31.85 -10.92 -16.76
CA LEU A 34 -32.30 -10.11 -17.89
C LEU A 34 -31.13 -9.45 -18.62
N THR A 35 -30.18 -8.87 -17.88
CA THR A 35 -29.04 -8.16 -18.48
C THR A 35 -28.12 -9.09 -19.26
N HIS A 36 -27.82 -10.27 -18.73
CA HIS A 36 -26.99 -11.25 -19.46
C HIS A 36 -27.73 -11.87 -20.63
N THR A 37 -29.04 -12.10 -20.51
CA THR A 37 -29.85 -12.59 -21.63
C THR A 37 -29.89 -11.57 -22.78
N ALA A 38 -30.01 -10.28 -22.47
CA ALA A 38 -30.01 -9.22 -23.48
C ALA A 38 -28.71 -9.15 -24.29
N VAL A 39 -27.57 -9.53 -23.70
CA VAL A 39 -26.26 -9.53 -24.38
C VAL A 39 -25.91 -10.87 -25.04
N VAL A 40 -26.79 -11.89 -24.99
CA VAL A 40 -26.55 -13.21 -25.62
C VAL A 40 -26.13 -13.11 -27.08
N PRO A 41 -26.75 -12.28 -27.95
CA PRO A 41 -26.30 -12.17 -29.34
C PRO A 41 -24.84 -11.74 -29.47
N LEU A 42 -24.40 -10.82 -28.61
CA LEU A 42 -23.02 -10.34 -28.59
C LEU A 42 -22.06 -11.38 -27.98
N ASP A 43 -22.46 -12.04 -26.87
CA ASP A 43 -21.68 -13.10 -26.23
C ASP A 43 -21.46 -14.27 -27.19
N LEU A 44 -22.50 -14.69 -27.90
CA LEU A 44 -22.45 -15.74 -28.91
C LEU A 44 -21.46 -15.41 -30.03
N VAL A 45 -21.52 -14.20 -30.59
CA VAL A 45 -20.60 -13.77 -31.65
C VAL A 45 -19.17 -13.70 -31.13
N LYS A 46 -18.97 -13.23 -29.89
CA LYS A 46 -17.66 -13.19 -29.23
C LYS A 46 -17.09 -14.61 -29.03
N CYS A 47 -17.88 -15.56 -28.53
CA CYS A 47 -17.46 -16.94 -28.32
C CYS A 47 -17.07 -17.61 -29.65
N ARG A 48 -17.87 -17.42 -30.71
CA ARG A 48 -17.58 -17.93 -32.06
C ARG A 48 -16.30 -17.34 -32.65
N LEU A 49 -16.07 -16.04 -32.47
CA LEU A 49 -14.84 -15.35 -32.84
C LEU A 49 -13.60 -15.92 -32.13
N GLN A 50 -13.74 -16.33 -30.86
CA GLN A 50 -12.64 -16.92 -30.09
C GLN A 50 -12.31 -18.36 -30.54
N VAL A 51 -13.32 -19.13 -30.96
CA VAL A 51 -13.18 -20.55 -31.32
C VAL A 51 -12.81 -20.76 -32.79
N SER A 52 -13.24 -19.86 -33.69
CA SER A 52 -12.98 -19.97 -35.13
C SER A 52 -12.65 -18.61 -35.73
N PRO A 53 -11.47 -18.03 -35.41
CA PRO A 53 -11.08 -16.69 -35.86
C PRO A 53 -10.96 -16.56 -37.38
N ASP A 54 -10.69 -17.65 -38.10
CA ASP A 54 -10.59 -17.65 -39.57
C ASP A 54 -11.95 -17.44 -40.25
N LYS A 55 -13.02 -17.95 -39.61
CA LYS A 55 -14.41 -17.89 -40.10
C LYS A 55 -15.09 -16.59 -39.67
N TYR A 56 -14.90 -16.17 -38.43
CA TYR A 56 -15.48 -14.96 -37.86
C TYR A 56 -14.38 -13.91 -37.74
N LYS A 57 -14.24 -12.99 -38.70
CA LYS A 57 -13.10 -12.04 -38.73
C LYS A 57 -13.26 -10.78 -37.87
N SER A 58 -14.50 -10.44 -37.51
CA SER A 58 -14.85 -9.27 -36.68
C SER A 58 -16.24 -9.46 -36.07
N ILE A 59 -16.61 -8.63 -35.09
CA ILE A 59 -17.96 -8.68 -34.48
C ILE A 59 -19.04 -8.47 -35.54
N GLY A 60 -18.93 -7.44 -36.38
CA GLY A 60 -19.90 -7.16 -37.44
C GLY A 60 -20.00 -8.29 -38.48
N LYS A 61 -18.85 -8.84 -38.90
CA LYS A 61 -18.86 -10.02 -39.79
C LYS A 61 -19.41 -11.26 -39.08
N GLY A 62 -19.20 -11.37 -37.78
CA GLY A 62 -19.71 -12.46 -36.96
C GLY A 62 -21.22 -12.47 -36.84
N PHE A 63 -21.85 -11.31 -36.67
CA PHE A 63 -23.31 -11.16 -36.78
C PHE A 63 -23.81 -11.55 -38.18
N SER A 64 -23.16 -11.04 -39.23
CA SER A 64 -23.54 -11.33 -40.62
C SER A 64 -23.44 -12.83 -40.96
N VAL A 65 -22.33 -13.48 -40.60
CA VAL A 65 -22.12 -14.93 -40.83
C VAL A 65 -23.12 -15.75 -40.02
N THR A 66 -23.34 -15.41 -38.75
CA THR A 66 -24.32 -16.10 -37.90
C THR A 66 -25.74 -15.96 -38.44
N LEU A 67 -26.14 -14.78 -38.90
CA LEU A 67 -27.44 -14.56 -39.52
C LEU A 67 -27.60 -15.34 -40.83
N LYS A 68 -26.54 -15.45 -41.63
CA LYS A 68 -26.55 -16.16 -42.91
C LYS A 68 -26.63 -17.67 -42.75
N GLU A 69 -25.97 -18.23 -41.73
CA GLU A 69 -25.88 -19.68 -41.52
C GLU A 69 -26.97 -20.24 -40.59
N ASP A 70 -27.29 -19.54 -39.49
CA ASP A 70 -28.21 -20.01 -38.46
C ASP A 70 -29.54 -19.22 -38.41
N GLY A 71 -29.68 -18.18 -39.24
CA GLY A 71 -30.82 -17.26 -39.20
C GLY A 71 -30.90 -16.42 -37.91
N VAL A 72 -32.00 -15.67 -37.75
CA VAL A 72 -32.22 -14.79 -36.59
C VAL A 72 -32.27 -15.58 -35.27
N ARG A 73 -32.84 -16.79 -35.30
CA ARG A 73 -32.89 -17.68 -34.12
C ARG A 73 -31.50 -18.16 -33.67
N GLY A 74 -30.54 -18.19 -34.59
CA GLY A 74 -29.14 -18.49 -34.30
C GLY A 74 -28.49 -17.54 -33.29
N LEU A 75 -28.88 -16.26 -33.31
CA LEU A 75 -28.36 -15.24 -32.39
C LEU A 75 -28.84 -15.43 -30.94
N ALA A 76 -29.88 -16.24 -30.73
CA ALA A 76 -30.39 -16.58 -29.41
C ALA A 76 -29.85 -17.92 -28.89
N LYS A 77 -28.94 -18.61 -29.59
CA LYS A 77 -28.41 -19.90 -29.10
C LYS A 77 -27.72 -19.73 -27.74
N GLY A 78 -28.10 -20.58 -26.79
CA GLY A 78 -27.62 -20.50 -25.40
C GLY A 78 -28.35 -19.47 -24.53
N TRP A 79 -29.46 -18.85 -24.99
CA TRP A 79 -30.23 -17.92 -24.16
C TRP A 79 -30.76 -18.57 -22.88
N ALA A 80 -31.30 -19.80 -22.96
CA ALA A 80 -31.89 -20.49 -21.82
C ALA A 80 -30.87 -20.80 -20.70
N PRO A 81 -29.71 -21.45 -20.96
CA PRO A 81 -28.70 -21.62 -19.92
C PRO A 81 -28.13 -20.27 -19.44
N THR A 82 -28.05 -19.25 -20.30
CA THR A 82 -27.65 -17.90 -19.86
C THR A 82 -28.65 -17.33 -18.86
N PHE A 83 -29.94 -17.32 -19.20
CA PHE A 83 -30.99 -16.80 -18.33
C PHE A 83 -31.03 -17.56 -17.00
N ILE A 84 -31.08 -18.89 -17.03
CA ILE A 84 -31.16 -19.73 -15.81
C ILE A 84 -29.88 -19.58 -14.98
N GLY A 85 -28.71 -19.71 -15.60
CA GLY A 85 -27.42 -19.63 -14.92
C GLY A 85 -27.19 -18.29 -14.25
N TYR A 86 -27.33 -17.19 -15.00
CA TYR A 86 -27.11 -15.84 -14.46
C TYR A 86 -28.23 -15.40 -13.53
N SER A 87 -29.44 -15.98 -13.61
CA SER A 87 -30.47 -15.79 -12.59
C SER A 87 -30.06 -16.41 -11.26
N MET A 88 -29.59 -17.67 -11.26
CA MET A 88 -29.11 -18.33 -10.04
C MET A 88 -27.85 -17.63 -9.49
N GLN A 89 -26.93 -17.22 -10.37
CA GLN A 89 -25.79 -16.40 -9.97
C GLN A 89 -26.27 -15.10 -9.32
N GLY A 90 -27.23 -14.40 -9.93
CA GLY A 90 -27.80 -13.17 -9.40
C GLY A 90 -28.45 -13.36 -8.02
N LEU A 91 -29.21 -14.45 -7.85
CA LEU A 91 -29.82 -14.82 -6.57
C LEU A 91 -28.77 -14.92 -5.47
N CYS A 92 -27.73 -15.73 -5.69
CA CYS A 92 -26.67 -15.94 -4.71
C CYS A 92 -25.84 -14.66 -4.52
N LYS A 93 -25.47 -14.00 -5.61
CA LYS A 93 -24.61 -12.81 -5.60
C LYS A 93 -25.21 -11.66 -4.81
N PHE A 94 -26.47 -11.31 -5.07
CA PHE A 94 -27.11 -10.18 -4.38
C PHE A 94 -27.81 -10.59 -3.08
N GLY A 95 -28.35 -11.81 -3.01
CA GLY A 95 -28.98 -12.33 -1.80
C GLY A 95 -27.96 -12.63 -0.71
N PHE A 96 -26.96 -13.47 -1.01
CA PHE A 96 -25.93 -13.82 -0.02
C PHE A 96 -24.98 -12.67 0.28
N TYR A 97 -24.80 -11.70 -0.63
CA TYR A 97 -24.05 -10.48 -0.28
C TYR A 97 -24.69 -9.78 0.91
N GLU A 98 -26.01 -9.61 0.93
CA GLU A 98 -26.71 -8.99 2.07
C GLU A 98 -26.59 -9.85 3.34
N VAL A 99 -26.68 -11.17 3.22
CA VAL A 99 -26.48 -12.11 4.35
C VAL A 99 -25.08 -11.99 4.94
N PHE A 100 -24.04 -12.12 4.11
CA PHE A 100 -22.66 -12.04 4.58
C PHE A 100 -22.29 -10.64 5.06
N LYS A 101 -22.84 -9.58 4.45
CA LYS A 101 -22.63 -8.20 4.88
C LYS A 101 -23.15 -7.98 6.31
N ILE A 102 -24.36 -8.44 6.60
CA ILE A 102 -24.95 -8.32 7.95
C ILE A 102 -24.22 -9.23 8.93
N PHE A 103 -23.99 -10.49 8.57
CA PHE A 103 -23.26 -11.45 9.42
C PHE A 103 -21.85 -10.97 9.79
N TYR A 104 -21.09 -10.40 8.84
CA TYR A 104 -19.77 -9.85 9.13
C TYR A 104 -19.83 -8.52 9.89
N ALA A 105 -20.86 -7.70 9.68
CA ALA A 105 -21.05 -6.48 10.46
C ALA A 105 -21.33 -6.81 11.93
N ASP A 106 -22.22 -7.76 12.19
CA ASP A 106 -22.56 -8.22 13.54
C ASP A 106 -21.34 -8.78 14.26
N LEU A 107 -20.48 -9.52 13.53
CA LEU A 107 -19.25 -10.10 14.07
C LEU A 107 -18.17 -9.04 14.39
N LEU A 108 -18.12 -7.95 13.64
CA LEU A 108 -17.13 -6.87 13.83
C LEU A 108 -17.57 -5.86 14.89
N GLY A 109 -18.88 -5.72 15.13
CA GLY A 109 -19.45 -4.68 15.97
C GLY A 109 -19.54 -3.33 15.23
N GLU A 110 -20.31 -2.40 15.79
CA GLU A 110 -20.73 -1.15 15.11
C GLU A 110 -19.55 -0.26 14.69
N GLU A 111 -18.58 -0.03 15.58
CA GLU A 111 -17.42 0.84 15.32
C GLU A 111 -16.50 0.26 14.23
N ASN A 112 -16.15 -1.02 14.33
CA ASN A 112 -15.27 -1.66 13.36
C ASN A 112 -15.97 -1.87 12.02
N THR A 113 -17.29 -2.08 12.02
CA THR A 113 -18.09 -2.11 10.79
C THR A 113 -17.92 -0.81 10.03
N TYR A 114 -17.98 0.35 10.71
CA TYR A 114 -17.77 1.64 10.07
C TYR A 114 -16.33 1.86 9.56
N LEU A 115 -15.34 1.53 10.40
CA LEU A 115 -13.91 1.72 10.10
C LEU A 115 -13.43 0.81 8.96
N TRP A 116 -13.84 -0.46 8.99
CA TRP A 116 -13.41 -1.49 8.04
C TRP A 116 -14.46 -1.82 6.97
N ARG A 117 -15.45 -0.94 6.75
CA ARG A 117 -16.57 -1.18 5.83
C ARG A 117 -16.16 -1.60 4.42
N THR A 118 -15.07 -1.05 3.90
CA THR A 118 -14.57 -1.45 2.57
C THR A 118 -14.09 -2.89 2.56
N SER A 119 -13.31 -3.30 3.56
CA SER A 119 -12.85 -4.69 3.73
C SER A 119 -14.02 -5.64 3.97
N LEU A 120 -15.02 -5.19 4.72
CA LEU A 120 -16.28 -5.93 4.93
C LEU A 120 -17.02 -6.13 3.61
N TYR A 121 -17.21 -5.10 2.78
CA TYR A 121 -17.85 -5.22 1.47
C TYR A 121 -17.09 -6.17 0.54
N LEU A 122 -15.76 -6.11 0.56
CA LEU A 122 -14.90 -7.02 -0.20
C LEU A 122 -15.07 -8.47 0.27
N ALA A 123 -15.06 -8.73 1.58
CA ALA A 123 -15.24 -10.06 2.14
C ALA A 123 -16.65 -10.62 1.86
N ALA A 124 -17.70 -9.83 2.10
CA ALA A 124 -19.08 -10.24 1.88
C ALA A 124 -19.37 -10.56 0.41
N SER A 125 -18.86 -9.74 -0.51
CA SER A 125 -19.04 -9.93 -1.94
C SER A 125 -18.22 -11.10 -2.50
N ALA A 126 -17.02 -11.37 -1.96
CA ALA A 126 -16.23 -12.55 -2.30
C ALA A 126 -16.94 -13.85 -1.86
N SER A 127 -17.43 -13.89 -0.61
CA SER A 127 -18.19 -15.03 -0.08
C SER A 127 -19.47 -15.28 -0.87
N ALA A 128 -20.20 -14.23 -1.24
CA ALA A 128 -21.40 -14.35 -2.07
C ALA A 128 -21.08 -14.90 -3.47
N GLU A 129 -20.03 -14.39 -4.12
CA GLU A 129 -19.64 -14.83 -5.46
C GLU A 129 -19.17 -16.29 -5.46
N PHE A 130 -18.50 -16.75 -4.41
CA PHE A 130 -18.06 -18.14 -4.29
C PHE A 130 -19.22 -19.12 -4.50
N PHE A 131 -20.35 -18.91 -3.80
CA PHE A 131 -21.55 -19.72 -3.96
C PHE A 131 -22.30 -19.43 -5.26
N ALA A 132 -22.29 -18.18 -5.72
CA ALA A 132 -22.92 -17.80 -6.97
C ALA A 132 -22.30 -18.51 -8.19
N ASP A 133 -20.99 -18.69 -8.18
CA ASP A 133 -20.26 -19.39 -9.24
C ASP A 133 -20.50 -20.90 -9.22
N ILE A 134 -20.68 -21.50 -8.03
CA ILE A 134 -21.13 -22.89 -7.92
C ILE A 134 -22.51 -23.05 -8.57
N ALA A 135 -23.43 -22.11 -8.31
CA ALA A 135 -24.75 -22.14 -8.92
C ALA A 135 -24.71 -21.90 -10.44
N LEU A 136 -23.83 -21.00 -10.92
CA LEU A 136 -23.68 -20.68 -12.34
C LEU A 136 -23.03 -21.81 -13.15
N ALA A 137 -22.05 -22.51 -12.58
CA ALA A 137 -21.15 -23.41 -13.30
C ALA A 137 -21.84 -24.42 -14.23
N PRO A 138 -22.90 -25.14 -13.82
CA PRO A 138 -23.57 -26.10 -14.69
C PRO A 138 -24.15 -25.48 -15.96
N MET A 139 -24.74 -24.29 -15.83
CA MET A 139 -25.36 -23.59 -16.95
C MET A 139 -24.31 -22.93 -17.84
N GLU A 140 -23.23 -22.39 -17.27
CA GLU A 140 -22.13 -21.84 -18.06
C GLU A 140 -21.44 -22.95 -18.88
N ALA A 141 -21.24 -24.14 -18.30
CA ALA A 141 -20.70 -25.30 -19.00
C ALA A 141 -21.59 -25.72 -20.18
N ALA A 142 -22.91 -25.80 -19.97
CA ALA A 142 -23.86 -26.11 -21.03
C ALA A 142 -23.92 -25.01 -22.11
N LYS A 143 -23.92 -23.74 -21.70
CA LYS A 143 -23.90 -22.57 -22.60
C LYS A 143 -22.68 -22.62 -23.53
N VAL A 144 -21.49 -22.84 -22.97
CA VAL A 144 -20.25 -22.89 -23.74
C VAL A 144 -20.32 -23.98 -24.80
N ARG A 145 -20.76 -25.20 -24.48
CA ARG A 145 -20.88 -26.27 -25.48
C ARG A 145 -21.89 -25.93 -26.60
N ILE A 146 -23.06 -25.40 -26.24
CA ILE A 146 -24.09 -24.98 -27.22
C ILE A 146 -23.57 -23.87 -28.16
N GLN A 147 -22.80 -22.91 -27.64
CA GLN A 147 -22.35 -21.76 -28.43
C GLN A 147 -21.09 -22.03 -29.25
N THR A 148 -20.22 -22.93 -28.79
CA THR A 148 -18.87 -23.12 -29.33
C THR A 148 -18.66 -24.42 -30.10
N GLN A 149 -19.52 -25.42 -29.95
CA GLN A 149 -19.38 -26.72 -30.63
C GLN A 149 -20.46 -26.91 -31.69
N PRO A 150 -20.15 -26.67 -32.98
CA PRO A 150 -21.10 -26.89 -34.07
C PRO A 150 -21.64 -28.32 -34.08
N GLY A 151 -22.96 -28.49 -34.13
CA GLY A 151 -23.61 -29.80 -34.18
C GLY A 151 -23.69 -30.55 -32.85
N TYR A 152 -23.19 -29.99 -31.74
CA TYR A 152 -23.23 -30.67 -30.44
C TYR A 152 -24.65 -30.72 -29.85
N ALA A 153 -25.28 -29.55 -29.68
CA ALA A 153 -26.64 -29.36 -29.20
C ALA A 153 -27.11 -27.93 -29.53
N ASN A 154 -28.40 -27.72 -29.79
CA ASN A 154 -28.97 -26.38 -30.01
C ASN A 154 -29.70 -25.84 -28.78
N THR A 155 -30.10 -26.72 -27.86
CA THR A 155 -30.88 -26.38 -26.68
C THR A 155 -30.28 -26.98 -25.41
N LEU A 156 -30.64 -26.41 -24.25
CA LEU A 156 -30.23 -26.95 -22.95
C LEU A 156 -30.75 -28.37 -22.73
N ARG A 157 -31.95 -28.68 -23.25
CA ARG A 157 -32.59 -30.00 -23.14
C ARG A 157 -31.82 -31.09 -23.89
N GLU A 158 -31.16 -30.72 -24.98
CA GLU A 158 -30.25 -31.62 -25.71
C GLU A 158 -28.88 -31.69 -25.04
N ALA A 159 -28.32 -30.53 -24.64
CA ALA A 159 -26.94 -30.43 -24.17
C ALA A 159 -26.73 -31.12 -22.82
N ALA A 160 -27.60 -30.88 -21.82
CA ALA A 160 -27.35 -31.37 -20.47
C ALA A 160 -27.36 -32.92 -20.35
N PRO A 161 -28.34 -33.66 -20.91
CA PRO A 161 -28.31 -35.12 -20.87
C PRO A 161 -27.10 -35.69 -21.61
N LYS A 162 -26.72 -35.09 -22.75
CA LYS A 162 -25.56 -35.49 -23.54
C LYS A 162 -24.24 -35.29 -22.79
N MET A 163 -24.07 -34.13 -22.16
CA MET A 163 -22.93 -33.83 -21.29
C MET A 163 -22.79 -34.83 -20.15
N TYR A 164 -23.91 -35.17 -19.51
CA TYR A 164 -23.94 -36.13 -18.42
C TYR A 164 -23.57 -37.54 -18.88
N ALA A 165 -24.07 -37.97 -20.05
CA ALA A 165 -23.76 -39.28 -20.62
C ALA A 165 -22.28 -39.41 -21.01
N GLU A 166 -21.65 -38.33 -21.48
CA GLU A 166 -20.26 -38.34 -21.95
C GLU A 166 -19.22 -38.22 -20.81
N GLU A 167 -19.46 -37.35 -19.83
CA GLU A 167 -18.46 -36.95 -18.82
C GLU A 167 -18.97 -36.97 -17.38
N GLY A 168 -20.22 -37.41 -17.14
CA GLY A 168 -20.84 -37.47 -15.82
C GLY A 168 -21.08 -36.09 -15.19
N LEU A 169 -21.23 -36.07 -13.86
CA LEU A 169 -21.48 -34.83 -13.10
C LEU A 169 -20.33 -33.82 -13.19
N TRP A 170 -19.10 -34.29 -13.37
CA TRP A 170 -17.93 -33.41 -13.43
C TRP A 170 -17.93 -32.48 -14.66
N ALA A 171 -18.62 -32.87 -15.73
CA ALA A 171 -18.82 -32.07 -16.93
C ALA A 171 -19.37 -30.65 -16.63
N PHE A 172 -20.18 -30.53 -15.58
CA PHE A 172 -20.87 -29.31 -15.18
C PHE A 172 -20.04 -28.39 -14.28
N TYR A 173 -19.01 -28.92 -13.61
CA TYR A 173 -18.22 -28.17 -12.61
C TYR A 173 -16.74 -28.02 -12.96
N LYS A 174 -16.28 -28.64 -14.05
CA LYS A 174 -14.90 -28.52 -14.55
C LYS A 174 -14.43 -27.07 -14.73
N GLY A 175 -15.34 -26.13 -14.97
CA GLY A 175 -15.06 -24.71 -15.17
C GLY A 175 -15.09 -23.84 -13.89
N VAL A 176 -15.42 -24.39 -12.71
CA VAL A 176 -15.69 -23.58 -11.51
C VAL A 176 -14.45 -22.83 -11.00
N VAL A 177 -13.27 -23.44 -11.02
CA VAL A 177 -12.03 -22.79 -10.55
C VAL A 177 -11.63 -21.62 -11.45
N PRO A 178 -11.59 -21.76 -12.80
CA PRO A 178 -11.43 -20.62 -13.70
C PRO A 178 -12.51 -19.54 -13.52
N LEU A 179 -13.74 -19.94 -13.16
CA LEU A 179 -14.83 -19.01 -12.91
C LEU A 179 -14.53 -18.14 -11.68
N TRP A 180 -14.13 -18.74 -10.55
CA TRP A 180 -13.74 -18.01 -9.34
C TRP A 180 -12.58 -17.05 -9.57
N MET A 181 -11.54 -17.48 -10.31
CA MET A 181 -10.40 -16.61 -10.64
C MET A 181 -10.80 -15.33 -11.38
N ARG A 182 -11.91 -15.36 -12.12
CA ARG A 182 -12.41 -14.22 -12.89
C ARG A 182 -13.47 -13.44 -12.14
N GLN A 183 -14.46 -14.13 -11.59
CA GLN A 183 -15.69 -13.53 -11.10
C GLN A 183 -15.55 -12.98 -9.69
N ILE A 184 -14.79 -13.63 -8.80
CA ILE A 184 -14.59 -13.14 -7.43
C ILE A 184 -13.93 -11.75 -7.45
N PRO A 185 -12.79 -11.53 -8.14
CA PRO A 185 -12.19 -10.19 -8.21
C PRO A 185 -13.12 -9.15 -8.86
N TYR A 186 -13.88 -9.57 -9.89
CA TYR A 186 -14.84 -8.72 -10.57
C TYR A 186 -15.96 -8.26 -9.61
N THR A 187 -16.56 -9.19 -8.87
CA THR A 187 -17.66 -8.91 -7.95
C THR A 187 -17.19 -8.12 -6.73
N MET A 188 -16.02 -8.41 -6.19
CA MET A 188 -15.38 -7.60 -5.14
C MET A 188 -15.29 -6.13 -5.56
N MET A 189 -14.81 -5.87 -6.78
CA MET A 189 -14.76 -4.51 -7.30
C MET A 189 -16.12 -3.91 -7.59
N LYS A 190 -17.05 -4.70 -8.09
CA LYS A 190 -18.41 -4.24 -8.41
C LYS A 190 -19.10 -3.68 -7.17
N PHE A 191 -19.10 -4.43 -6.06
CA PHE A 191 -19.81 -4.02 -4.85
C PHE A 191 -19.06 -2.93 -4.09
N ALA A 192 -17.74 -3.10 -3.83
CA ALA A 192 -17.00 -2.10 -3.07
C ALA A 192 -16.95 -0.72 -3.78
N CYS A 193 -16.75 -0.69 -5.10
CA CYS A 193 -16.76 0.57 -5.84
C CYS A 193 -18.15 1.17 -5.93
N PHE A 194 -19.19 0.35 -6.10
CA PHE A 194 -20.57 0.84 -6.12
C PHE A 194 -20.94 1.52 -4.81
N GLU A 195 -20.77 0.85 -3.67
CA GLU A 195 -21.13 1.38 -2.35
C GLU A 195 -20.36 2.69 -2.05
N ARG A 196 -19.05 2.73 -2.35
CA ARG A 196 -18.23 3.94 -2.15
C ARG A 196 -18.59 5.07 -3.12
N THR A 197 -18.95 4.74 -4.36
CA THR A 197 -19.38 5.76 -5.32
C THR A 197 -20.74 6.33 -4.92
N VAL A 198 -21.67 5.50 -4.45
CA VAL A 198 -22.95 5.95 -3.90
C VAL A 198 -22.73 6.88 -2.70
N GLU A 199 -21.88 6.50 -1.74
CA GLU A 199 -21.49 7.36 -0.61
C GLU A 199 -20.99 8.73 -1.08
N LEU A 200 -20.09 8.78 -2.06
CA LEU A 200 -19.51 10.02 -2.57
C LEU A 200 -20.51 10.85 -3.36
N LEU A 201 -21.40 10.24 -4.15
CA LEU A 201 -22.42 10.94 -4.91
C LEU A 201 -23.44 11.61 -3.97
N TYR A 202 -23.91 10.92 -2.94
CA TYR A 202 -24.79 11.54 -1.92
C TYR A 202 -24.06 12.59 -1.07
N LYS A 203 -22.74 12.44 -0.84
CA LYS A 203 -21.99 13.45 -0.08
C LYS A 203 -21.71 14.73 -0.87
N HIS A 204 -21.38 14.61 -2.16
CA HIS A 204 -20.79 15.72 -2.92
C HIS A 204 -21.63 16.21 -4.11
N VAL A 205 -22.55 15.39 -4.64
CA VAL A 205 -23.30 15.70 -5.87
C VAL A 205 -24.78 15.92 -5.60
N VAL A 206 -25.36 15.14 -4.68
CA VAL A 206 -26.75 15.26 -4.24
C VAL A 206 -26.74 15.52 -2.73
N PRO A 207 -26.50 16.77 -2.28
CA PRO A 207 -26.34 17.12 -0.86
C PRO A 207 -27.70 17.19 -0.14
N LYS A 208 -28.55 16.19 -0.38
CA LYS A 208 -29.80 15.97 0.34
C LYS A 208 -29.81 14.53 0.85
N PRO A 209 -30.26 14.31 2.09
CA PRO A 209 -30.47 12.97 2.61
C PRO A 209 -31.27 12.07 1.65
N ARG A 210 -30.93 10.78 1.59
CA ARG A 210 -31.54 9.82 0.63
C ARG A 210 -33.06 9.73 0.77
N ASN A 211 -33.59 9.91 1.98
CA ASN A 211 -35.02 9.95 2.29
C ASN A 211 -35.73 11.20 1.73
N GLU A 212 -35.01 12.26 1.40
CA GLU A 212 -35.54 13.49 0.78
C GLU A 212 -35.43 13.48 -0.76
N CYS A 213 -34.68 12.52 -1.33
CA CYS A 213 -34.54 12.36 -2.76
C CYS A 213 -35.76 11.66 -3.36
N SER A 214 -36.26 12.13 -4.51
CA SER A 214 -37.30 11.42 -5.26
C SER A 214 -36.81 10.04 -5.71
N LYS A 215 -37.74 9.09 -5.91
CA LYS A 215 -37.41 7.73 -6.37
C LYS A 215 -36.64 7.75 -7.71
N GLY A 216 -36.95 8.69 -8.60
CA GLY A 216 -36.24 8.89 -9.86
C GLY A 216 -34.79 9.34 -9.66
N GLU A 217 -34.55 10.33 -8.80
CA GLU A 217 -33.19 10.80 -8.47
C GLU A 217 -32.34 9.67 -7.86
N GLN A 218 -32.91 8.88 -6.95
CA GLN A 218 -32.22 7.76 -6.34
C GLN A 218 -31.78 6.71 -7.38
N LEU A 219 -32.64 6.42 -8.36
CA LEU A 219 -32.32 5.47 -9.43
C LEU A 219 -31.28 6.03 -10.43
N VAL A 220 -31.27 7.35 -10.66
CA VAL A 220 -30.22 8.01 -11.46
C VAL A 220 -28.87 7.91 -10.76
N VAL A 221 -28.82 8.19 -9.45
CA VAL A 221 -27.60 8.03 -8.65
C VAL A 221 -27.10 6.58 -8.72
N THR A 222 -27.99 5.61 -8.57
CA THR A 222 -27.66 4.18 -8.71
C THR A 222 -27.11 3.85 -10.09
N PHE A 223 -27.71 4.36 -11.16
CA PHE A 223 -27.24 4.10 -12.52
C PHE A 223 -25.82 4.66 -12.74
N VAL A 224 -25.58 5.91 -12.32
CA VAL A 224 -24.27 6.57 -12.43
C VAL A 224 -23.23 5.84 -11.59
N ALA A 225 -23.54 5.52 -10.33
CA ALA A 225 -22.66 4.75 -9.46
C ALA A 225 -22.35 3.37 -10.05
N GLY A 226 -23.34 2.70 -10.63
CA GLY A 226 -23.18 1.41 -11.30
C GLY A 226 -22.28 1.51 -12.53
N TYR A 227 -22.37 2.59 -13.31
CA TYR A 227 -21.48 2.80 -14.45
C TYR A 227 -20.04 3.01 -14.00
N ILE A 228 -19.81 3.89 -13.02
CA ILE A 228 -18.48 4.16 -12.46
C ILE A 228 -17.88 2.88 -11.86
N ALA A 229 -18.65 2.12 -11.08
CA ALA A 229 -18.22 0.82 -10.56
C ALA A 229 -17.83 -0.13 -11.71
N GLY A 230 -18.60 -0.15 -12.80
CA GLY A 230 -18.29 -0.94 -13.99
C GLY A 230 -16.99 -0.51 -14.70
N VAL A 231 -16.62 0.78 -14.67
CA VAL A 231 -15.31 1.27 -15.16
C VAL A 231 -14.17 0.66 -14.32
N PHE A 232 -14.28 0.69 -12.99
CA PHE A 232 -13.30 0.08 -12.10
C PHE A 232 -13.22 -1.44 -12.28
N CYS A 233 -14.37 -2.12 -12.37
CA CYS A 233 -14.43 -3.55 -12.69
C CYS A 233 -13.71 -3.85 -14.01
N ALA A 234 -13.93 -3.04 -15.04
CA ALA A 234 -13.27 -3.21 -16.32
C ALA A 234 -11.75 -3.09 -16.14
N ILE A 235 -11.24 -2.03 -15.51
CA ILE A 235 -9.80 -1.80 -15.33
C ILE A 235 -9.14 -2.93 -14.53
N VAL A 236 -9.71 -3.32 -13.38
CA VAL A 236 -9.11 -4.32 -12.50
C VAL A 236 -9.17 -5.73 -13.10
N SER A 237 -10.27 -6.08 -13.77
CA SER A 237 -10.41 -7.42 -14.37
C SER A 237 -9.78 -7.56 -15.76
N HIS A 238 -9.41 -6.46 -16.42
CA HIS A 238 -8.91 -6.47 -17.80
C HIS A 238 -7.61 -7.27 -17.98
N PRO A 239 -6.62 -7.19 -17.07
CA PRO A 239 -5.41 -8.01 -17.20
C PRO A 239 -5.68 -9.51 -17.16
N ALA A 240 -6.46 -9.96 -16.15
CA ALA A 240 -6.81 -11.36 -15.99
C ALA A 240 -7.62 -11.88 -17.19
N ASP A 241 -8.57 -11.10 -17.69
CA ASP A 241 -9.37 -11.48 -18.85
C ASP A 241 -8.56 -11.51 -20.15
N SER A 242 -7.63 -10.57 -20.33
CA SER A 242 -6.71 -10.59 -21.48
C SER A 242 -5.86 -11.86 -21.48
N VAL A 243 -5.33 -12.26 -20.31
CA VAL A 243 -4.59 -13.51 -20.13
C VAL A 243 -5.48 -14.71 -20.41
N VAL A 244 -6.67 -14.81 -19.80
CA VAL A 244 -7.60 -15.93 -19.99
C VAL A 244 -8.04 -16.05 -21.46
N SER A 245 -8.25 -14.93 -22.14
CA SER A 245 -8.68 -14.91 -23.55
C SER A 245 -7.63 -15.46 -24.52
N VAL A 246 -6.33 -15.35 -24.18
CA VAL A 246 -5.22 -15.90 -24.96
C VAL A 246 -4.89 -17.32 -24.51
N LEU A 247 -4.98 -17.59 -23.21
CA LEU A 247 -4.81 -18.92 -22.63
C LEU A 247 -5.79 -19.93 -23.26
N ASN A 248 -7.03 -19.51 -23.49
CA ASN A 248 -8.04 -20.34 -24.16
C ASN A 248 -7.76 -20.58 -25.66
N LYS A 249 -6.87 -19.81 -26.29
CA LYS A 249 -6.51 -19.97 -27.71
C LYS A 249 -5.29 -20.86 -27.92
N GLU A 250 -4.40 -20.94 -26.95
CA GLU A 250 -3.10 -21.62 -27.07
C GLU A 250 -3.05 -22.85 -26.16
N LYS A 251 -3.25 -24.05 -26.72
CA LYS A 251 -3.14 -25.31 -25.97
C LYS A 251 -1.72 -25.47 -25.43
N GLY A 252 -1.60 -25.74 -24.12
CA GLY A 252 -0.32 -25.97 -23.44
C GLY A 252 0.38 -24.72 -22.89
N SER A 253 -0.19 -23.53 -23.10
CA SER A 253 0.34 -22.30 -22.52
C SER A 253 -0.05 -22.14 -21.06
N THR A 254 0.83 -21.55 -20.25
CA THR A 254 0.55 -21.18 -18.85
C THR A 254 0.11 -19.72 -18.77
N ALA A 255 -0.69 -19.37 -17.75
CA ALA A 255 -1.12 -17.98 -17.54
C ALA A 255 0.07 -17.00 -17.45
N VAL A 256 1.17 -17.44 -16.82
CA VAL A 256 2.41 -16.66 -16.71
C VAL A 256 3.11 -16.52 -18.07
N GLY A 257 3.16 -17.58 -18.88
CA GLY A 257 3.73 -17.54 -20.23
C GLY A 257 2.96 -16.58 -21.16
N VAL A 258 1.63 -16.61 -21.08
CA VAL A 258 0.75 -15.70 -21.81
C VAL A 258 0.93 -14.24 -21.35
N LEU A 259 1.05 -14.01 -20.04
CA LEU A 259 1.27 -12.67 -19.50
C LEU A 259 2.60 -12.08 -19.98
N LYS A 260 3.68 -12.88 -19.98
CA LYS A 260 5.00 -12.49 -20.52
C LYS A 260 4.94 -12.20 -22.02
N LYS A 261 4.18 -12.99 -22.79
CA LYS A 261 4.01 -12.84 -24.24
C LYS A 261 3.18 -11.60 -24.61
N LEU A 262 2.12 -11.31 -23.87
CA LEU A 262 1.29 -10.12 -24.07
C LEU A 262 2.05 -8.83 -23.71
N GLY A 263 2.85 -8.88 -22.65
CA GLY A 263 3.59 -7.73 -22.14
C GLY A 263 2.68 -6.60 -21.63
N PRO A 264 3.25 -5.53 -21.04
CA PRO A 264 2.46 -4.48 -20.38
C PRO A 264 1.45 -3.81 -21.33
N LYS A 265 1.86 -3.49 -22.56
CA LYS A 265 0.96 -2.83 -23.54
C LYS A 265 -0.09 -3.78 -24.13
N GLY A 266 0.22 -5.06 -24.32
CA GLY A 266 -0.73 -6.02 -24.89
C GLY A 266 -1.83 -6.40 -23.91
N VAL A 267 -1.52 -6.45 -22.61
CA VAL A 267 -2.48 -6.73 -21.54
C VAL A 267 -3.58 -5.65 -21.45
N TRP A 268 -3.31 -4.41 -21.84
CA TRP A 268 -4.28 -3.31 -21.82
C TRP A 268 -5.05 -3.10 -23.13
N LYS A 269 -4.77 -3.90 -24.16
CA LYS A 269 -5.45 -3.80 -25.46
C LYS A 269 -6.93 -4.14 -25.31
N GLY A 270 -7.80 -3.25 -25.78
CA GLY A 270 -9.26 -3.43 -25.73
C GLY A 270 -9.95 -2.95 -24.46
N LEU A 271 -9.22 -2.32 -23.53
CA LEU A 271 -9.79 -1.79 -22.28
C LEU A 271 -10.96 -0.82 -22.52
N VAL A 272 -10.85 0.11 -23.48
CA VAL A 272 -11.92 1.09 -23.77
C VAL A 272 -13.24 0.40 -24.14
N ALA A 273 -13.19 -0.60 -25.01
CA ALA A 273 -14.38 -1.36 -25.40
C ALA A 273 -14.97 -2.14 -24.21
N ARG A 274 -14.10 -2.66 -23.33
CA ARG A 274 -14.52 -3.32 -22.08
C ARG A 274 -15.17 -2.33 -21.12
N ILE A 275 -14.64 -1.12 -20.97
CA ILE A 275 -15.21 -0.08 -20.11
C ILE A 275 -16.64 0.24 -20.55
N ILE A 276 -16.86 0.43 -21.85
CA ILE A 276 -18.20 0.70 -22.38
C ILE A 276 -19.14 -0.46 -22.04
N MET A 277 -18.75 -1.69 -22.40
CA MET A 277 -19.59 -2.88 -22.23
C MET A 277 -19.89 -3.19 -20.75
N ILE A 278 -18.85 -3.31 -19.93
CA ILE A 278 -18.95 -3.65 -18.51
C ILE A 278 -19.56 -2.50 -17.71
N GLY A 279 -19.22 -1.26 -18.04
CA GLY A 279 -19.84 -0.05 -17.48
C GLY A 279 -21.35 -0.06 -17.68
N THR A 280 -21.82 -0.21 -18.92
CA THR A 280 -23.26 -0.23 -19.21
C THR A 280 -23.97 -1.43 -18.58
N LEU A 281 -23.36 -2.61 -18.63
CA LEU A 281 -23.95 -3.83 -18.07
C LEU A 281 -24.11 -3.70 -16.54
N THR A 282 -23.08 -3.19 -15.86
CA THR A 282 -23.09 -3.00 -14.41
C THR A 282 -24.08 -1.92 -13.99
N ALA A 283 -24.16 -0.82 -14.72
CA ALA A 283 -25.15 0.24 -14.51
C ALA A 283 -26.59 -0.29 -14.61
N LEU A 284 -26.91 -1.03 -15.66
CA LEU A 284 -28.23 -1.63 -15.85
C LEU A 284 -28.57 -2.67 -14.78
N GLN A 285 -27.59 -3.47 -14.35
CA GLN A 285 -27.78 -4.43 -13.27
C GLN A 285 -28.17 -3.76 -11.96
N TRP A 286 -27.41 -2.74 -11.55
CA TRP A 286 -27.72 -1.98 -10.33
C TRP A 286 -29.04 -1.24 -10.44
N PHE A 287 -29.34 -0.65 -11.60
CA PHE A 287 -30.60 0.03 -11.85
C PHE A 287 -31.81 -0.91 -11.71
N ILE A 288 -31.76 -2.10 -12.32
CA ILE A 288 -32.84 -3.10 -12.19
C ILE A 288 -32.96 -3.58 -10.74
N TYR A 289 -31.82 -3.86 -10.10
CA TYR A 289 -31.79 -4.32 -8.71
C TYR A 289 -32.42 -3.31 -7.74
N ASP A 290 -32.04 -2.03 -7.84
CA ASP A 290 -32.62 -0.99 -6.99
C ASP A 290 -34.05 -0.64 -7.39
N SER A 291 -34.43 -0.78 -8.65
CA SER A 291 -35.83 -0.64 -9.08
C SER A 291 -36.72 -1.68 -8.39
N VAL A 292 -36.23 -2.91 -8.24
CA VAL A 292 -36.91 -3.96 -7.46
C VAL A 292 -36.99 -3.56 -5.98
N LYS A 293 -35.91 -3.05 -5.39
CA LYS A 293 -35.92 -2.54 -4.00
C LYS A 293 -36.93 -1.42 -3.80
N VAL A 294 -37.03 -0.48 -4.75
CA VAL A 294 -38.01 0.62 -4.74
C VAL A 294 -39.44 0.11 -4.88
N TYR A 295 -39.69 -0.78 -5.84
CA TYR A 295 -41.02 -1.31 -6.15
C TYR A 295 -41.61 -2.08 -4.96
N PHE A 296 -40.81 -2.97 -4.37
CA PHE A 296 -41.22 -3.75 -3.21
C PHE A 296 -41.03 -3.01 -1.88
N ARG A 297 -40.64 -1.73 -1.87
CA ARG A 297 -40.45 -0.92 -0.65
C ARG A 297 -39.54 -1.60 0.37
N LEU A 298 -38.40 -2.12 -0.09
CA LEU A 298 -37.39 -2.72 0.78
C LEU A 298 -36.69 -1.63 1.60
N PRO A 299 -36.22 -1.97 2.82
CA PRO A 299 -35.38 -1.06 3.60
C PRO A 299 -34.10 -0.80 2.82
N ARG A 300 -33.79 0.49 2.64
CA ARG A 300 -32.60 0.97 1.96
C ARG A 300 -31.88 1.90 2.93
N PRO A 301 -31.04 1.36 3.83
CA PRO A 301 -30.39 2.19 4.83
C PRO A 301 -29.60 3.31 4.13
N PRO A 302 -29.51 4.49 4.76
CA PRO A 302 -28.64 5.54 4.27
C PRO A 302 -27.20 5.05 4.20
N PRO A 303 -26.33 5.73 3.44
CA PRO A 303 -24.89 5.46 3.51
C PRO A 303 -24.43 5.46 4.97
N PRO A 304 -23.51 4.56 5.35
CA PRO A 304 -23.13 4.39 6.76
C PRO A 304 -22.55 5.70 7.31
N GLU A 305 -23.17 6.20 8.38
CA GLU A 305 -22.67 7.33 9.15
C GLU A 305 -21.74 6.88 10.27
N MET A 306 -20.89 7.79 10.72
CA MET A 306 -19.98 7.49 11.83
C MET A 306 -20.81 7.23 13.10
N PRO A 307 -20.64 6.07 13.77
CA PRO A 307 -21.37 5.76 15.01
C PRO A 307 -21.14 6.83 16.07
N GLU A 308 -22.14 7.11 16.90
CA GLU A 308 -22.04 8.13 17.96
C GLU A 308 -20.95 7.81 18.99
N SER A 309 -20.79 6.53 19.32
CA SER A 309 -19.69 6.03 20.16
C SER A 309 -18.32 6.40 19.59
N LEU A 310 -18.18 6.30 18.26
CA LEU A 310 -16.96 6.66 17.54
C LEU A 310 -16.81 8.18 17.39
N LYS A 311 -17.90 8.93 17.13
CA LYS A 311 -17.89 10.41 17.13
C LYS A 311 -17.45 10.95 18.50
N LYS A 312 -17.95 10.36 19.59
CA LYS A 312 -17.59 10.71 20.97
C LYS A 312 -16.12 10.39 21.26
N LYS A 313 -15.61 9.23 20.83
CA LYS A 313 -14.19 8.87 20.93
C LYS A 313 -13.28 9.79 20.11
N LEU A 314 -13.77 10.32 19.00
CA LEU A 314 -13.03 11.23 18.11
C LEU A 314 -13.24 12.72 18.46
N GLY A 315 -14.01 13.05 19.50
CA GLY A 315 -14.26 14.42 19.93
C GLY A 315 -15.13 15.26 18.97
N LEU A 316 -15.96 14.61 18.15
CA LEU A 316 -16.73 15.22 17.05
C LEU A 316 -18.20 15.52 17.39
N THR A 317 -18.63 15.35 18.63
CA THR A 317 -19.98 15.73 19.08
C THR A 317 -20.00 17.19 19.54
N GLU A 318 -20.78 18.02 18.84
CA GLU A 318 -21.30 19.27 19.38
C GLU A 318 -22.24 18.93 20.56
N THR A 319 -21.97 19.49 21.73
CA THR A 319 -22.92 19.48 22.85
C THR A 319 -24.14 20.31 22.44
N GLN A 320 -25.25 19.64 22.16
CA GLN A 320 -26.56 20.29 22.16
C GLN A 320 -26.85 20.76 23.58
N ASP A 321 -26.99 22.07 23.75
CA ASP A 321 -27.54 22.70 24.95
C ASP A 321 -28.90 22.07 25.29
N PRO A 322 -29.15 21.67 26.55
CA PRO A 322 -30.49 21.28 26.97
C PRO A 322 -31.39 22.51 26.96
N GLN A 323 -32.51 22.40 26.24
CA GLN A 323 -33.62 23.34 26.25
C GLN A 323 -34.13 23.63 27.67
N ASP A 324 -34.39 24.90 27.95
CA ASP A 324 -35.06 25.40 29.15
C ASP A 324 -36.43 24.74 29.38
N PRO A 325 -36.80 24.39 30.63
CA PRO A 325 -38.17 24.35 31.09
C PRO A 325 -38.55 25.64 31.85
N PRO A 326 -39.86 25.94 31.97
CA PRO A 326 -40.36 27.30 32.13
C PRO A 326 -40.27 27.83 33.58
N GLU A 327 -40.23 29.15 33.64
CA GLU A 327 -40.33 29.98 34.84
C GLU A 327 -41.41 29.54 35.82
N THR A 328 -41.01 29.39 37.09
CA THR A 328 -41.90 29.60 38.24
C THR A 328 -41.23 30.59 39.18
N GLN A 329 -41.88 31.75 39.32
CA GLN A 329 -41.63 32.72 40.37
C GLN A 329 -41.95 32.07 41.72
N ASP A 330 -41.02 32.06 42.67
CA ASP A 330 -41.30 32.59 44.01
C ASP A 330 -40.05 32.80 44.88
N GLN A 331 -40.03 33.99 45.48
CA GLN A 331 -39.64 34.34 46.85
C GLN A 331 -38.26 33.95 47.42
N THR A 332 -37.45 35.02 47.54
CA THR A 332 -36.68 35.44 48.74
C THR A 332 -35.83 34.40 49.47
N GLN A 333 -34.51 34.54 49.31
CA GLN A 333 -33.59 34.63 50.44
C GLN A 333 -32.24 35.20 49.99
N ASP A 334 -31.77 36.20 50.75
CA ASP A 334 -30.44 36.77 50.66
C ASP A 334 -29.37 35.67 50.74
N HIS A 335 -28.70 35.43 49.61
CA HIS A 335 -27.33 34.94 49.62
C HIS A 335 -26.56 35.68 48.54
N THR A 336 -25.60 36.48 49.00
CA THR A 336 -24.56 37.14 48.22
C THR A 336 -24.01 36.17 47.18
N LEU A 337 -24.37 36.38 45.91
CA LEU A 337 -23.92 35.58 44.78
C LEU A 337 -22.44 35.89 44.54
N ILE A 338 -21.55 35.17 45.23
CA ILE A 338 -20.19 34.98 44.75
C ILE A 338 -20.35 34.15 43.47
N GLN A 339 -20.20 34.77 42.30
CA GLN A 339 -19.96 34.03 41.06
C GLN A 339 -18.63 33.29 41.22
N ILE A 340 -18.68 32.08 41.76
CA ILE A 340 -17.57 31.13 41.73
C ILE A 340 -17.57 30.59 40.29
N THR A 341 -16.82 31.23 39.39
CA THR A 341 -16.31 30.53 38.22
C THR A 341 -15.56 29.30 38.73
N MET A 342 -16.15 28.11 38.56
CA MET A 342 -15.46 26.89 38.94
C MET A 342 -14.23 26.74 38.08
N ALA A 343 -13.06 26.98 38.69
CA ALA A 343 -11.77 26.80 38.05
C ALA A 343 -11.69 25.38 37.47
N SER A 344 -11.13 25.24 36.28
CA SER A 344 -10.91 23.94 35.64
C SER A 344 -10.05 23.03 36.53
N VAL A 345 -10.13 21.72 36.33
CA VAL A 345 -9.23 20.75 37.02
C VAL A 345 -7.76 21.15 36.87
N MET A 346 -7.38 21.67 35.70
CA MET A 346 -6.02 22.13 35.44
C MET A 346 -5.64 23.33 36.32
N GLU A 347 -6.49 24.33 36.44
CA GLU A 347 -6.24 25.52 37.26
C GLU A 347 -6.23 25.21 38.76
N GLN A 348 -7.04 24.24 39.20
CA GLN A 348 -7.04 23.77 40.59
C GLN A 348 -5.81 22.90 40.92
N LEU A 349 -5.34 22.09 39.96
CA LEU A 349 -4.23 21.16 40.16
C LEU A 349 -2.86 21.83 40.00
N LEU A 350 -2.71 22.76 39.03
CA LEU A 350 -1.43 23.33 38.63
C LEU A 350 -1.46 24.86 38.68
N SER A 351 -0.64 25.46 39.54
CA SER A 351 -0.46 26.91 39.60
C SER A 351 0.77 27.35 38.79
N PRO A 352 0.62 28.02 37.63
CA PRO A 352 1.76 28.47 36.84
C PRO A 352 2.59 29.50 37.60
N ARG A 353 3.92 29.35 37.56
CA ARG A 353 4.88 30.27 38.23
C ARG A 353 5.71 31.08 37.25
N ALA A 354 5.98 30.53 36.07
CA ALA A 354 6.68 31.22 35.01
C ALA A 354 5.67 31.90 34.07
N SER A 355 5.97 33.14 33.68
CA SER A 355 5.22 33.89 32.67
C SER A 355 5.76 33.71 31.25
N SER A 356 6.94 33.10 31.11
CA SER A 356 7.61 32.86 29.82
C SER A 356 7.17 31.56 29.15
N SER A 357 7.20 31.53 27.82
CA SER A 357 6.99 30.31 27.04
C SER A 357 8.03 29.23 27.38
N VAL A 358 7.63 27.96 27.24
CA VAL A 358 8.53 26.80 27.40
C VAL A 358 9.73 26.94 26.46
N GLU A 359 10.93 26.60 26.93
CA GLU A 359 12.14 26.59 26.10
C GLU A 359 11.97 25.66 24.89
N PRO A 360 12.51 26.01 23.70
CA PRO A 360 12.50 25.12 22.56
C PRO A 360 13.35 23.86 22.84
N PRO A 361 13.03 22.73 22.20
CA PRO A 361 13.81 21.50 22.36
C PRO A 361 15.26 21.72 21.94
N ARG A 362 16.20 21.20 22.73
CA ARG A 362 17.64 21.37 22.55
C ARG A 362 18.26 20.26 21.71
N ASN A 363 17.66 19.07 21.71
CA ASN A 363 18.16 17.88 21.02
C ASN A 363 17.09 17.22 20.13
N LYS A 364 16.36 18.05 19.39
CA LYS A 364 15.33 17.56 18.47
C LYS A 364 15.93 16.73 17.34
N VAL A 365 15.35 15.55 17.10
CA VAL A 365 15.71 14.66 15.99
C VAL A 365 14.49 14.49 15.08
N THR A 366 14.69 14.59 13.76
CA THR A 366 13.66 14.26 12.77
C THR A 366 14.01 12.98 12.03
N VAL A 367 13.03 12.10 11.81
CA VAL A 367 13.14 10.95 10.89
C VAL A 367 12.19 11.16 9.71
N VAL A 368 12.74 11.18 8.50
CA VAL A 368 11.97 11.31 7.25
C VAL A 368 11.81 9.93 6.61
N GLY A 369 10.56 9.54 6.42
CA GLY A 369 10.12 8.21 6.02
C GLY A 369 9.78 7.34 7.23
N VAL A 370 8.54 6.86 7.34
CA VAL A 370 8.08 5.92 8.40
C VAL A 370 7.92 4.49 7.88
N GLY A 371 8.78 4.13 6.92
CA GLY A 371 8.94 2.75 6.49
C GLY A 371 9.61 1.88 7.55
N GLN A 372 9.89 0.62 7.20
CA GLN A 372 10.54 -0.34 8.12
C GLN A 372 11.87 0.19 8.70
N VAL A 373 12.70 0.84 7.87
CA VAL A 373 13.98 1.42 8.31
C VAL A 373 13.77 2.65 9.19
N GLY A 374 12.88 3.55 8.79
CA GLY A 374 12.55 4.77 9.54
C GLY A 374 12.07 4.47 10.96
N MET A 375 11.13 3.54 11.10
CA MET A 375 10.63 3.14 12.43
C MET A 375 11.68 2.43 13.28
N ALA A 376 12.54 1.60 12.66
CA ALA A 376 13.66 1.01 13.40
C ALA A 376 14.67 2.07 13.88
N CYS A 377 14.92 3.12 13.09
CA CYS A 377 15.74 4.27 13.52
C CYS A 377 15.06 5.04 14.67
N ALA A 378 13.78 5.39 14.50
CA ALA A 378 12.99 6.13 15.49
C ALA A 378 12.97 5.43 16.85
N VAL A 379 12.60 4.14 16.88
CA VAL A 379 12.57 3.37 18.13
C VAL A 379 13.96 3.22 18.75
N SER A 380 15.01 2.99 17.94
CA SER A 380 16.37 2.87 18.46
C SER A 380 16.89 4.19 19.06
N ILE A 381 16.49 5.34 18.51
CA ILE A 381 16.80 6.68 19.02
C ILE A 381 16.07 6.93 20.34
N LEU A 382 14.77 6.60 20.41
CA LEU A 382 13.94 6.75 21.61
C LEU A 382 14.45 5.88 22.77
N LEU A 383 14.73 4.61 22.52
CA LEU A 383 15.19 3.66 23.56
C LEU A 383 16.59 3.98 24.11
N ARG A 384 17.37 4.82 23.42
CA ARG A 384 18.69 5.28 23.87
C ARG A 384 18.67 6.70 24.46
N ASP A 385 17.48 7.28 24.65
CA ASP A 385 17.28 8.62 25.21
C ASP A 385 18.06 9.71 24.46
N LEU A 386 18.10 9.64 23.12
CA LEU A 386 18.95 10.52 22.31
C LEU A 386 18.29 11.85 21.91
N CYS A 387 17.00 12.04 22.20
CA CYS A 387 16.27 13.26 21.86
C CYS A 387 15.25 13.64 22.94
N ASP A 388 15.01 14.94 23.09
CA ASP A 388 13.94 15.52 23.91
C ASP A 388 12.63 15.69 23.11
N GLU A 389 12.74 15.92 21.80
CA GLU A 389 11.65 15.90 20.82
C GLU A 389 12.01 15.01 19.61
N LEU A 390 11.12 14.08 19.24
CA LEU A 390 11.19 13.31 17.99
C LEU A 390 10.11 13.79 17.03
N ALA A 391 10.49 14.15 15.81
CA ALA A 391 9.57 14.46 14.72
C ALA A 391 9.61 13.41 13.61
N LEU A 392 8.45 12.99 13.12
CA LEU A 392 8.31 12.06 12.00
C LEU A 392 7.65 12.75 10.80
N VAL A 393 8.16 12.50 9.59
CA VAL A 393 7.58 13.01 8.35
C VAL A 393 7.44 11.91 7.32
N ASP A 394 6.26 11.78 6.72
CA ASP A 394 6.00 10.89 5.59
C ASP A 394 4.81 11.42 4.77
N VAL A 395 4.72 11.01 3.51
CA VAL A 395 3.61 11.35 2.61
C VAL A 395 2.38 10.47 2.84
N MET A 396 2.54 9.31 3.48
CA MET A 396 1.46 8.38 3.83
C MET A 396 0.81 8.77 5.16
N GLU A 397 -0.13 9.72 5.13
CA GLU A 397 -0.76 10.35 6.33
C GLU A 397 -1.33 9.34 7.34
N ASP A 398 -2.14 8.37 6.89
CA ASP A 398 -2.75 7.38 7.79
C ASP A 398 -1.70 6.52 8.49
N ARG A 399 -0.68 6.09 7.73
CA ARG A 399 0.44 5.33 8.29
C ARG A 399 1.23 6.18 9.27
N LEU A 400 1.56 7.41 8.90
CA LEU A 400 2.29 8.35 9.75
C LEU A 400 1.57 8.60 11.08
N LYS A 401 0.26 8.81 11.04
CA LYS A 401 -0.57 8.97 12.24
C LYS A 401 -0.61 7.70 13.09
N GLY A 402 -0.71 6.52 12.46
CA GLY A 402 -0.67 5.25 13.17
C GLY A 402 0.65 5.03 13.91
N GLU A 403 1.78 5.23 13.22
CA GLU A 403 3.13 5.09 13.79
C GLU A 403 3.37 6.13 14.91
N LEU A 404 2.87 7.36 14.75
CA LEU A 404 2.89 8.38 15.79
C LEU A 404 2.14 7.94 17.06
N MET A 405 0.89 7.50 16.91
CA MET A 405 0.05 7.12 18.04
C MET A 405 0.62 5.92 18.79
N ASP A 406 1.17 4.94 18.08
CA ASP A 406 1.79 3.75 18.70
C ASP A 406 3.00 4.14 19.57
N LEU A 407 3.88 5.01 19.05
CA LEU A 407 4.99 5.55 19.84
C LEU A 407 4.50 6.41 21.03
N GLN A 408 3.46 7.21 20.84
CA GLN A 408 2.89 8.04 21.91
C GLN A 408 2.26 7.20 23.02
N HIS A 409 1.59 6.09 22.71
CA HIS A 409 1.08 5.16 23.73
C HIS A 409 2.21 4.54 24.57
N GLY A 410 3.41 4.43 23.99
CA GLY A 410 4.63 4.02 24.68
C GLY A 410 5.31 5.09 25.53
N SER A 411 4.81 6.34 25.55
CA SER A 411 5.51 7.49 26.18
C SER A 411 5.87 7.27 27.65
N LEU A 412 5.07 6.49 28.41
CA LEU A 412 5.37 6.16 29.80
C LEU A 412 6.71 5.44 29.98
N PHE A 413 7.13 4.67 28.97
CA PHE A 413 8.34 3.85 28.98
C PHE A 413 9.55 4.55 28.34
N LEU A 414 9.38 5.79 27.90
CA LEU A 414 10.38 6.58 27.18
C LEU A 414 10.73 7.84 28.00
N LYS A 415 11.91 8.42 27.75
CA LYS A 415 12.32 9.69 28.37
C LYS A 415 12.19 10.90 27.43
N THR A 416 11.81 10.67 26.17
CA THR A 416 11.55 11.75 25.20
C THR A 416 10.20 12.39 25.52
N SER A 417 10.22 13.69 25.80
CA SER A 417 9.05 14.44 26.28
C SER A 417 7.96 14.63 25.24
N LYS A 418 8.32 14.61 23.95
CA LYS A 418 7.41 14.95 22.87
C LYS A 418 7.72 14.16 21.60
N ILE A 419 6.70 13.52 21.06
CA ILE A 419 6.74 12.83 19.77
C ILE A 419 5.65 13.44 18.91
N VAL A 420 6.02 13.96 17.74
CA VAL A 420 5.12 14.62 16.79
C VAL A 420 5.31 14.06 15.40
N ALA A 421 4.26 14.10 14.59
CA ALA A 421 4.35 13.72 13.19
C ALA A 421 3.41 14.57 12.33
N ASP A 422 3.88 14.95 11.15
CA ASP A 422 3.07 15.62 10.15
C ASP A 422 3.67 15.35 8.76
N LYS A 423 2.84 15.46 7.73
CA LYS A 423 3.29 15.46 6.34
C LYS A 423 3.98 16.78 5.98
N ASP A 424 3.59 17.88 6.62
CA ASP A 424 4.23 19.17 6.44
C ASP A 424 5.56 19.24 7.20
N TYR A 425 6.61 19.69 6.52
CA TYR A 425 7.95 19.83 7.06
C TYR A 425 8.08 20.91 8.14
N VAL A 426 7.07 21.75 8.35
CA VAL A 426 7.01 22.68 9.50
C VAL A 426 7.23 21.92 10.82
N VAL A 427 6.73 20.69 10.94
CA VAL A 427 6.93 19.86 12.15
C VAL A 427 8.40 19.57 12.44
N THR A 428 9.28 19.65 11.43
CA THR A 428 10.72 19.37 11.57
C THR A 428 11.51 20.56 12.09
N ALA A 429 10.88 21.74 12.26
CA ALA A 429 11.57 22.97 12.58
C ALA A 429 12.43 22.86 13.84
N GLY A 430 13.66 23.40 13.76
CA GLY A 430 14.62 23.40 14.86
C GLY A 430 15.28 22.05 15.15
N SER A 431 15.31 21.12 14.18
CA SER A 431 15.99 19.84 14.37
C SER A 431 17.50 20.02 14.44
N ARG A 432 18.15 19.37 15.41
CA ARG A 432 19.61 19.26 15.49
C ARG A 432 20.15 18.23 14.49
N LEU A 433 19.42 17.14 14.31
CA LEU A 433 19.77 16.04 13.42
C LEU A 433 18.53 15.60 12.62
N VAL A 434 18.72 15.34 11.33
CA VAL A 434 17.65 14.80 10.47
C VAL A 434 18.14 13.54 9.78
N VAL A 435 17.42 12.44 9.99
CA VAL A 435 17.69 11.13 9.40
C VAL A 435 16.77 10.93 8.20
N VAL A 436 17.33 10.80 7.00
CA VAL A 436 16.59 10.61 5.75
C VAL A 436 16.60 9.14 5.37
N THR A 437 15.44 8.49 5.52
CA THR A 437 15.22 7.07 5.18
C THR A 437 14.23 6.87 4.03
N ALA A 438 13.56 7.95 3.61
CA ALA A 438 12.64 7.96 2.49
C ALA A 438 13.37 7.69 1.16
N GLY A 439 12.82 6.81 0.34
CA GLY A 439 13.36 6.47 -0.97
C GLY A 439 12.48 5.49 -1.70
N VAL A 440 12.66 5.42 -3.02
CA VAL A 440 11.98 4.42 -3.86
C VAL A 440 12.83 3.17 -3.99
N ARG A 441 12.15 2.01 -4.00
CA ARG A 441 12.79 0.71 -4.25
C ARG A 441 13.00 0.49 -5.75
N GLN A 442 14.04 -0.28 -6.07
CA GLN A 442 14.29 -0.75 -7.43
C GLN A 442 13.13 -1.61 -7.93
N GLN A 443 12.67 -1.33 -9.14
CA GLN A 443 11.69 -2.16 -9.84
C GLN A 443 12.41 -3.28 -10.61
N GLU A 444 11.72 -4.40 -10.86
CA GLU A 444 12.28 -5.52 -11.62
C GLU A 444 12.66 -5.08 -13.05
N GLY A 445 13.93 -5.25 -13.43
CA GLY A 445 14.48 -4.81 -14.72
C GLY A 445 14.87 -3.33 -14.79
N GLU A 446 14.76 -2.56 -13.70
CA GLU A 446 15.18 -1.15 -13.64
C GLU A 446 16.72 -1.03 -13.53
N SER A 447 17.33 -0.15 -14.33
CA SER A 447 18.76 0.12 -14.23
C SER A 447 19.09 0.90 -12.95
N ARG A 448 20.33 0.73 -12.44
CA ARG A 448 20.82 1.46 -11.27
C ARG A 448 20.73 2.98 -11.45
N LEU A 449 21.04 3.49 -12.64
CA LEU A 449 20.94 4.92 -12.96
C LEU A 449 19.50 5.44 -12.88
N ASN A 450 18.52 4.69 -13.41
CA ASN A 450 17.11 5.09 -13.37
C ASN A 450 16.56 5.11 -11.93
N LEU A 451 16.93 4.12 -11.11
CA LEU A 451 16.61 4.10 -9.69
C LEU A 451 17.15 5.33 -8.97
N VAL A 452 18.42 5.68 -9.22
CA VAL A 452 19.04 6.87 -8.62
C VAL A 452 18.29 8.12 -9.05
N GLN A 453 17.99 8.28 -10.35
CA GLN A 453 17.30 9.47 -10.86
C GLN A 453 15.90 9.65 -10.23
N ARG A 454 15.15 8.56 -10.00
CA ARG A 454 13.87 8.63 -9.28
C ARG A 454 14.04 9.05 -7.82
N ASN A 455 15.08 8.53 -7.15
CA ASN A 455 15.41 8.99 -5.80
C ASN A 455 15.86 10.46 -5.78
N VAL A 456 16.55 10.96 -6.80
CA VAL A 456 16.87 12.40 -6.93
C VAL A 456 15.58 13.23 -6.95
N ASN A 457 14.57 12.82 -7.72
CA ASN A 457 13.29 13.53 -7.78
C ASN A 457 12.56 13.54 -6.42
N VAL A 458 12.64 12.43 -5.68
CA VAL A 458 12.12 12.37 -4.29
C VAL A 458 12.92 13.30 -3.39
N PHE A 459 14.24 13.31 -3.46
CA PHE A 459 15.08 14.14 -2.62
C PHE A 459 14.89 15.65 -2.89
N ARG A 460 14.53 16.04 -4.13
CA ARG A 460 14.17 17.43 -4.46
C ARG A 460 12.94 17.93 -3.72
N SER A 461 11.97 17.08 -3.41
CA SER A 461 10.81 17.50 -2.63
C SER A 461 11.07 17.48 -1.12
N ILE A 462 12.10 16.76 -0.67
CA ILE A 462 12.40 16.54 0.75
C ILE A 462 13.48 17.51 1.26
N ILE A 463 14.67 17.50 0.66
CA ILE A 463 15.87 18.15 1.20
C ILE A 463 15.70 19.67 1.33
N PRO A 464 15.20 20.41 0.32
CA PRO A 464 14.99 21.86 0.46
C PRO A 464 14.01 22.24 1.58
N GLN A 465 12.99 21.42 1.84
CA GLN A 465 12.04 21.66 2.93
C GLN A 465 12.69 21.47 4.30
N ILE A 466 13.53 20.44 4.45
CA ILE A 466 14.32 20.24 5.67
C ILE A 466 15.22 21.45 5.93
N VAL A 467 15.98 21.89 4.91
CA VAL A 467 16.89 23.04 5.03
C VAL A 467 16.16 24.32 5.39
N LYS A 468 14.99 24.55 4.80
CA LYS A 468 14.13 25.71 5.11
C LYS A 468 13.73 25.78 6.58
N HIS A 469 13.41 24.63 7.19
CA HIS A 469 12.89 24.57 8.56
C HIS A 469 13.99 24.28 9.62
N SER A 470 15.12 23.71 9.21
CA SER A 470 16.24 23.36 10.09
C SER A 470 17.59 23.68 9.41
N PRO A 471 17.94 24.96 9.22
CA PRO A 471 19.13 25.38 8.47
C PRO A 471 20.46 24.97 9.12
N ASP A 472 20.46 24.71 10.43
CA ASP A 472 21.65 24.37 11.23
C ASP A 472 21.80 22.87 11.52
N CYS A 473 20.91 22.03 10.98
CA CYS A 473 20.93 20.60 11.29
C CYS A 473 22.12 19.87 10.64
N THR A 474 22.43 18.69 11.16
CA THR A 474 23.22 17.67 10.45
C THR A 474 22.26 16.69 9.77
N LEU A 475 22.60 16.27 8.55
CA LEU A 475 21.84 15.30 7.76
C LEU A 475 22.53 13.94 7.79
N ILE A 476 21.80 12.90 8.19
CA ILE A 476 22.20 11.50 8.01
C ILE A 476 21.34 10.87 6.91
N VAL A 477 21.95 10.52 5.79
CA VAL A 477 21.28 9.83 4.68
C VAL A 477 21.43 8.33 4.87
N VAL A 478 20.30 7.62 4.89
CA VAL A 478 20.24 6.15 5.02
C VAL A 478 19.68 5.52 3.74
N SER A 479 18.91 6.29 2.96
CA SER A 479 18.33 5.84 1.70
C SER A 479 19.38 5.35 0.72
N ASN A 480 19.09 4.24 0.03
CA ASN A 480 20.01 3.62 -0.92
C ASN A 480 19.77 4.01 -2.37
N PRO A 481 20.81 4.11 -3.22
CA PRO A 481 22.23 3.86 -2.90
C PRO A 481 22.86 5.02 -2.11
N VAL A 482 23.32 4.74 -0.89
CA VAL A 482 23.57 5.77 0.13
C VAL A 482 24.67 6.76 -0.25
N ASP A 483 25.76 6.29 -0.86
CA ASP A 483 26.87 7.17 -1.24
C ASP A 483 26.45 8.21 -2.29
N VAL A 484 25.72 7.76 -3.31
CA VAL A 484 25.20 8.65 -4.36
C VAL A 484 24.12 9.58 -3.81
N LEU A 485 23.21 9.07 -2.97
CA LEU A 485 22.16 9.90 -2.39
C LEU A 485 22.69 10.89 -1.35
N THR A 486 23.82 10.61 -0.71
CA THR A 486 24.53 11.58 0.14
C THR A 486 25.10 12.73 -0.68
N TYR A 487 25.71 12.44 -1.83
CA TYR A 487 26.13 13.47 -2.79
C TYR A 487 24.95 14.34 -3.26
N VAL A 488 23.82 13.70 -3.60
CA VAL A 488 22.59 14.41 -4.02
C VAL A 488 22.05 15.28 -2.89
N THR A 489 21.99 14.78 -1.66
CA THR A 489 21.60 15.57 -0.49
C THR A 489 22.53 16.76 -0.29
N TRP A 490 23.84 16.59 -0.46
CA TRP A 490 24.80 17.68 -0.33
C TRP A 490 24.54 18.78 -1.37
N LYS A 491 24.38 18.41 -2.65
CA LYS A 491 24.07 19.36 -3.72
C LYS A 491 22.75 20.09 -3.49
N LEU A 492 21.68 19.36 -3.17
CA LEU A 492 20.34 19.94 -2.96
C LEU A 492 20.21 20.78 -1.69
N SER A 493 20.99 20.47 -0.64
CA SER A 493 20.92 21.20 0.63
C SER A 493 21.74 22.49 0.63
N GLY A 494 22.83 22.54 -0.15
CA GLY A 494 23.82 23.61 -0.07
C GLY A 494 24.58 23.65 1.25
N PHE A 495 24.47 22.60 2.08
CA PHE A 495 25.16 22.53 3.37
C PHE A 495 26.68 22.35 3.20
N PRO A 496 27.47 22.78 4.20
CA PRO A 496 28.88 22.44 4.22
C PRO A 496 29.02 20.91 4.36
N LYS A 497 29.99 20.34 3.64
CA LYS A 497 30.20 18.88 3.51
C LYS A 497 30.26 18.13 4.85
N HIS A 498 30.72 18.77 5.92
CA HIS A 498 30.80 18.14 7.24
C HIS A 498 29.43 17.89 7.89
N ARG A 499 28.36 18.57 7.46
CA ARG A 499 26.99 18.39 7.96
C ARG A 499 26.15 17.42 7.12
N VAL A 500 26.72 16.80 6.09
CA VAL A 500 26.02 15.83 5.24
C VAL A 500 26.75 14.50 5.29
N ILE A 501 26.12 13.52 5.91
CA ILE A 501 26.73 12.23 6.27
C ILE A 501 25.87 11.12 5.68
N GLY A 502 26.45 10.18 4.96
CA GLY A 502 25.75 8.94 4.61
C GLY A 502 26.03 7.86 5.65
N SER A 503 25.06 7.01 5.95
CA SER A 503 25.27 5.88 6.87
C SER A 503 26.44 4.99 6.44
N GLY A 504 26.70 4.92 5.13
CA GLY A 504 27.89 4.32 4.54
C GLY A 504 28.10 2.89 5.00
N THR A 505 29.36 2.54 5.24
CA THR A 505 29.78 1.19 5.63
C THR A 505 29.81 0.96 7.15
N ASN A 506 29.12 1.78 7.95
CA ASN A 506 29.05 1.60 9.41
C ASN A 506 28.39 0.26 9.76
N LEU A 507 27.30 -0.09 9.07
CA LEU A 507 26.63 -1.38 9.24
C LEU A 507 27.45 -2.54 8.66
N ASP A 508 28.10 -2.35 7.52
CA ASP A 508 28.97 -3.36 6.89
C ASP A 508 30.16 -3.70 7.80
N SER A 509 30.76 -2.68 8.41
CA SER A 509 31.81 -2.86 9.42
C SER A 509 31.29 -3.58 10.66
N ALA A 510 30.07 -3.27 11.13
CA ALA A 510 29.47 -3.99 12.25
C ALA A 510 29.23 -5.48 11.93
N ARG A 511 28.76 -5.80 10.71
CA ARG A 511 28.60 -7.17 10.22
C ARG A 511 29.93 -7.89 10.07
N PHE A 512 30.93 -7.21 9.52
CA PHE A 512 32.29 -7.74 9.39
C PHE A 512 32.85 -8.11 10.76
N ARG A 513 32.73 -7.20 11.74
CA ARG A 513 33.18 -7.46 13.10
C ARG A 513 32.45 -8.65 13.73
N PHE A 514 31.14 -8.77 13.52
CA PHE A 514 30.36 -9.90 14.03
C PHE A 514 30.82 -11.25 13.44
N LEU A 515 30.94 -11.34 12.12
CA LEU A 515 31.35 -12.60 11.46
C LEU A 515 32.79 -12.99 11.80
N MET A 516 33.69 -12.01 11.87
CA MET A 516 35.07 -12.23 12.30
C MET A 516 35.14 -12.68 13.77
N SER A 517 34.35 -12.05 14.65
CA SER A 517 34.35 -12.39 16.06
C SER A 517 33.75 -13.77 16.34
N GLU A 518 32.72 -14.18 15.58
CA GLU A 518 32.17 -15.55 15.62
C GLU A 518 33.22 -16.59 15.26
N ARG A 519 33.98 -16.37 14.17
CA ARG A 519 35.07 -17.29 13.78
C ARG A 519 36.18 -17.38 14.82
N LEU A 520 36.46 -16.27 15.53
CA LEU A 520 37.53 -16.19 16.53
C LEU A 520 37.08 -16.56 17.95
N GLY A 521 35.77 -16.74 18.19
CA GLY A 521 35.23 -17.03 19.53
C GLY A 521 35.37 -15.87 20.53
N VAL A 522 35.34 -14.62 20.06
CA VAL A 522 35.42 -13.41 20.92
C VAL A 522 34.18 -12.54 20.74
N HIS A 523 33.92 -11.60 21.67
CA HIS A 523 32.82 -10.66 21.50
C HIS A 523 33.12 -9.62 20.39
N THR A 524 32.11 -9.20 19.64
CA THR A 524 32.21 -8.25 18.52
C THR A 524 32.92 -6.94 18.88
N SER A 525 32.76 -6.47 20.13
CA SER A 525 33.43 -5.25 20.62
C SER A 525 34.94 -5.39 20.73
N SER A 526 35.46 -6.62 20.87
CA SER A 526 36.88 -6.92 21.08
C SER A 526 37.64 -7.16 19.78
N PHE A 527 36.93 -7.42 18.67
CA PHE A 527 37.50 -7.45 17.33
C PHE A 527 37.40 -6.08 16.68
N ASN A 528 38.50 -5.62 16.08
CA ASN A 528 38.58 -4.36 15.35
C ASN A 528 38.88 -4.65 13.88
N GLY A 529 38.03 -4.15 12.99
CA GLY A 529 38.18 -4.27 11.55
C GLY A 529 37.24 -3.30 10.85
N TRP A 530 37.62 -2.87 9.64
CA TRP A 530 36.93 -1.84 8.91
C TRP A 530 36.58 -2.33 7.51
N VAL A 531 35.34 -2.05 7.10
CA VAL A 531 34.93 -2.10 5.70
C VAL A 531 34.75 -0.66 5.25
N LEU A 532 35.44 -0.25 4.20
CA LEU A 532 35.46 1.13 3.67
C LEU A 532 34.95 1.17 2.22
N GLY A 533 34.93 2.35 1.60
CA GLY A 533 34.56 2.49 0.19
C GLY A 533 33.05 2.65 -0.03
N GLU A 534 32.56 2.13 -1.16
CA GLU A 534 31.13 2.09 -1.46
C GLU A 534 30.40 1.16 -0.48
N HIS A 535 29.22 1.55 -0.02
CA HIS A 535 28.29 0.63 0.62
C HIS A 535 27.72 -0.36 -0.41
N GLY A 536 28.09 -1.64 -0.29
CA GLY A 536 27.61 -2.73 -1.14
C GLY A 536 28.74 -3.52 -1.81
N ASP A 537 28.52 -3.88 -3.07
CA ASP A 537 29.33 -4.87 -3.80
C ASP A 537 30.80 -4.49 -3.97
N THR A 538 31.14 -3.19 -4.06
CA THR A 538 32.53 -2.73 -4.16
C THR A 538 33.11 -2.21 -2.85
N SER A 539 32.51 -2.60 -1.71
CA SER A 539 33.08 -2.32 -0.39
C SER A 539 34.44 -2.99 -0.21
N VAL A 540 35.33 -2.34 0.55
CA VAL A 540 36.74 -2.73 0.70
C VAL A 540 37.03 -3.15 2.14
N PRO A 541 37.26 -4.45 2.42
CA PRO A 541 37.69 -4.91 3.73
C PRO A 541 39.17 -4.55 3.94
N VAL A 542 39.47 -3.80 5.01
CA VAL A 542 40.84 -3.38 5.34
C VAL A 542 41.51 -4.46 6.20
N TRP A 543 42.02 -5.50 5.55
CA TRP A 543 42.71 -6.62 6.21
C TRP A 543 43.97 -6.18 6.94
N SER A 544 44.66 -5.17 6.40
CA SER A 544 45.85 -4.59 7.02
C SER A 544 45.59 -3.93 8.37
N GLY A 545 44.34 -3.57 8.67
CA GLY A 545 43.91 -2.99 9.95
C GLY A 545 43.19 -3.97 10.89
N ALA A 546 42.92 -5.20 10.45
CA ALA A 546 42.17 -6.17 11.24
C ALA A 546 43.00 -6.66 12.45
N ASN A 547 42.46 -6.52 13.66
CA ASN A 547 43.17 -6.87 14.89
C ASN A 547 42.24 -7.30 16.05
N VAL A 548 42.79 -8.09 16.97
CA VAL A 548 42.23 -8.32 18.31
C VAL A 548 43.28 -7.85 19.32
N ALA A 549 42.89 -6.98 20.25
CA ALA A 549 43.79 -6.40 21.25
C ALA A 549 45.11 -5.81 20.67
N GLY A 550 45.05 -5.26 19.45
CA GLY A 550 46.21 -4.71 18.74
C GLY A 550 47.10 -5.74 18.02
N VAL A 551 46.83 -7.04 18.18
CA VAL A 551 47.52 -8.10 17.41
C VAL A 551 46.92 -8.14 16.01
N ASN A 552 47.72 -7.76 15.03
CA ASN A 552 47.32 -7.65 13.64
C ASN A 552 47.20 -9.04 12.98
N LEU A 553 46.05 -9.35 12.38
CA LEU A 553 45.81 -10.67 11.78
C LEU A 553 46.67 -10.91 10.54
N GLN A 554 46.93 -9.89 9.72
CA GLN A 554 47.78 -10.02 8.52
C GLN A 554 49.24 -10.33 8.87
N LYS A 555 49.71 -9.96 10.07
CA LYS A 555 51.03 -10.40 10.55
C LYS A 555 51.08 -11.87 10.94
N LEU A 556 49.95 -12.46 11.33
CA LEU A 556 49.83 -13.88 11.70
C LEU A 556 49.57 -14.76 10.48
N ASN A 557 48.70 -14.30 9.59
CA ASN A 557 48.40 -14.91 8.29
C ASN A 557 48.66 -13.86 7.19
N PRO A 558 49.87 -13.84 6.58
CA PRO A 558 50.20 -12.90 5.51
C PRO A 558 49.28 -12.98 4.29
N ASP A 559 48.71 -14.16 4.04
CA ASP A 559 47.78 -14.41 2.94
C ASP A 559 46.34 -14.01 3.27
N ILE A 560 46.03 -13.54 4.49
CA ILE A 560 44.65 -13.25 4.91
C ILE A 560 43.94 -12.31 3.94
N GLY A 561 42.73 -12.71 3.52
CA GLY A 561 41.91 -11.91 2.61
C GLY A 561 42.31 -12.01 1.13
N THR A 562 43.35 -12.77 0.79
CA THR A 562 43.73 -13.10 -0.59
C THR A 562 43.09 -14.40 -1.05
N ASP A 563 43.26 -14.76 -2.33
CA ASP A 563 42.80 -16.04 -2.87
C ASP A 563 43.75 -17.21 -2.53
N SER A 564 44.97 -16.94 -2.03
CA SER A 564 45.91 -17.95 -1.53
C SER A 564 45.66 -18.35 -0.08
N ASP A 565 44.75 -17.67 0.62
CA ASP A 565 44.41 -17.91 2.02
C ASP A 565 43.73 -19.28 2.21
N GLN A 566 44.44 -20.22 2.86
CA GLN A 566 43.91 -21.56 3.14
C GLN A 566 42.73 -21.54 4.13
N GLU A 567 42.66 -20.54 4.99
CA GLU A 567 41.57 -20.37 5.96
C GLU A 567 40.36 -19.62 5.36
N GLN A 568 40.49 -19.12 4.12
CA GLN A 568 39.43 -18.48 3.37
C GLN A 568 38.74 -17.34 4.15
N TRP A 569 39.53 -16.46 4.79
CA TRP A 569 38.99 -15.30 5.51
C TRP A 569 38.29 -14.32 4.58
N LYS A 570 38.67 -14.27 3.31
CA LYS A 570 38.00 -13.48 2.26
C LYS A 570 36.50 -13.79 2.14
N GLU A 571 36.08 -15.04 2.40
CA GLU A 571 34.67 -15.43 2.39
C GLU A 571 33.85 -14.70 3.47
N THR A 572 34.49 -14.22 4.55
CA THR A 572 33.81 -13.39 5.55
C THR A 572 33.35 -12.05 4.97
N HIS A 573 34.17 -11.39 4.16
CA HIS A 573 33.76 -10.15 3.49
C HIS A 573 32.66 -10.40 2.46
N LYS A 574 32.76 -11.50 1.70
CA LYS A 574 31.67 -11.92 0.80
C LYS A 574 30.37 -12.15 1.55
N ALA A 575 30.42 -12.83 2.70
CA ALA A 575 29.26 -13.02 3.58
C ALA A 575 28.70 -11.69 4.12
N VAL A 576 29.52 -10.65 4.36
CA VAL A 576 29.03 -9.32 4.75
C VAL A 576 28.14 -8.71 3.65
N VAL A 577 28.59 -8.77 2.40
CA VAL A 577 27.84 -8.28 1.23
C VAL A 577 26.58 -9.13 1.05
N ASP A 578 26.71 -10.45 1.07
CA ASP A 578 25.62 -11.41 0.85
C ASP A 578 24.57 -11.37 1.98
N SER A 579 24.95 -11.03 3.21
CA SER A 579 24.05 -10.96 4.38
C SER A 579 22.87 -10.02 4.15
N ALA A 580 23.06 -8.91 3.42
CA ALA A 580 21.97 -8.01 3.10
C ALA A 580 20.92 -8.70 2.21
N TYR A 581 21.38 -9.37 1.15
CA TYR A 581 20.52 -10.09 0.21
C TYR A 581 19.83 -11.29 0.88
N GLU A 582 20.53 -12.02 1.73
CA GLU A 582 19.96 -13.15 2.46
C GLU A 582 18.85 -12.71 3.43
N VAL A 583 19.07 -11.66 4.22
CA VAL A 583 18.04 -11.13 5.13
C VAL A 583 16.83 -10.64 4.33
N ILE A 584 17.04 -9.97 3.20
CA ILE A 584 15.93 -9.56 2.32
C ILE A 584 15.19 -10.77 1.76
N ARG A 585 15.90 -11.83 1.35
CA ARG A 585 15.30 -13.07 0.85
C ARG A 585 14.44 -13.77 1.93
N LEU A 586 14.89 -13.76 3.18
CA LEU A 586 14.23 -14.45 4.29
C LEU A 586 13.08 -13.65 4.89
N LYS A 587 13.26 -12.33 5.12
CA LYS A 587 12.32 -11.46 5.84
C LYS A 587 11.56 -10.48 4.93
N GLY A 588 12.06 -10.25 3.72
CA GLY A 588 11.52 -9.28 2.75
C GLY A 588 12.10 -7.86 2.87
N TYR A 589 12.85 -7.55 3.92
CA TYR A 589 13.45 -6.22 4.16
C TYR A 589 14.51 -6.25 5.28
N THR A 590 15.33 -5.21 5.36
CA THR A 590 16.23 -4.92 6.48
C THR A 590 15.69 -3.74 7.31
N ASN A 591 15.85 -3.77 8.63
CA ASN A 591 15.43 -2.68 9.50
C ASN A 591 16.22 -2.60 10.83
N TRP A 592 16.28 -3.67 11.61
CA TRP A 592 16.79 -3.61 12.98
C TRP A 592 18.26 -3.21 13.08
N ALA A 593 19.14 -3.91 12.34
CA ALA A 593 20.57 -3.63 12.39
C ALA A 593 20.93 -2.23 11.87
N ILE A 594 20.22 -1.75 10.84
CA ILE A 594 20.42 -0.39 10.34
C ILE A 594 19.87 0.67 11.31
N GLY A 595 18.74 0.42 11.97
CA GLY A 595 18.23 1.30 13.02
C GLY A 595 19.19 1.47 14.20
N LEU A 596 19.78 0.36 14.67
CA LEU A 596 20.82 0.37 15.71
C LEU A 596 22.10 1.09 15.24
N SER A 597 22.52 0.88 14.00
CA SER A 597 23.65 1.58 13.39
C SER A 597 23.42 3.09 13.34
N VAL A 598 22.24 3.55 12.92
CA VAL A 598 21.90 4.97 12.85
C VAL A 598 21.80 5.60 14.24
N ALA A 599 21.27 4.88 15.23
CA ALA A 599 21.24 5.35 16.61
C ALA A 599 22.66 5.50 17.19
N ASP A 600 23.61 4.63 16.82
CA ASP A 600 25.02 4.75 17.21
C ASP A 600 25.70 6.01 16.61
N LEU A 601 25.40 6.32 15.34
CA LEU A 601 25.86 7.58 14.71
C LEU A 601 25.22 8.81 15.36
N THR A 602 23.91 8.74 15.62
CA THR A 602 23.13 9.81 16.26
C THR A 602 23.68 10.12 17.65
N GLU A 603 24.03 9.09 18.42
CA GLU A 603 24.59 9.22 19.75
C GLU A 603 25.92 9.99 19.73
N SER A 604 26.83 9.65 18.83
CA SER A 604 28.12 10.35 18.67
C SER A 604 27.94 11.84 18.35
N ILE A 605 26.96 12.19 17.53
CA ILE A 605 26.68 13.58 17.12
C ILE A 605 25.97 14.36 18.22
N VAL A 606 24.89 13.83 18.78
CA VAL A 606 24.07 14.54 19.78
C VAL A 606 24.82 14.68 21.11
N LYS A 607 25.57 13.64 21.54
CA LYS A 607 26.39 13.68 22.75
C LYS A 607 27.81 14.23 22.52
N ASN A 608 28.13 14.69 21.31
CA ASN A 608 29.42 15.32 20.98
C ASN A 608 30.65 14.44 21.33
N MET A 609 30.59 13.14 21.04
CA MET A 609 31.54 12.15 21.59
C MET A 609 32.89 12.08 20.88
N SER A 610 33.00 12.59 19.64
CA SER A 610 34.21 12.46 18.81
C SER A 610 34.64 10.99 18.61
N ARG A 611 33.66 10.09 18.43
CA ARG A 611 33.91 8.68 18.09
C ARG A 611 34.18 8.52 16.60
N VAL A 612 34.95 7.49 16.23
CA VAL A 612 35.31 7.19 14.84
C VAL A 612 34.33 6.18 14.23
N HIS A 613 33.76 6.51 13.07
CA HIS A 613 32.80 5.66 12.35
C HIS A 613 33.12 5.63 10.84
N PRO A 614 32.99 4.49 10.13
CA PRO A 614 33.17 4.45 8.69
C PRO A 614 31.86 4.87 8.02
N VAL A 615 31.74 6.17 7.75
CA VAL A 615 30.53 6.79 7.17
C VAL A 615 30.85 7.46 5.85
N SER A 616 29.84 7.58 5.00
CA SER A 616 30.01 8.20 3.68
C SER A 616 30.24 9.69 3.83
N THR A 617 31.39 10.16 3.34
CA THR A 617 31.82 11.56 3.39
C THR A 617 32.48 11.97 2.08
N MET A 618 32.67 13.27 1.88
CA MET A 618 33.35 13.80 0.69
C MET A 618 34.85 13.49 0.74
N VAL A 619 35.33 12.66 -0.20
CA VAL A 619 36.72 12.20 -0.23
C VAL A 619 37.61 12.91 -1.26
N GLN A 620 37.10 13.95 -1.91
CA GLN A 620 37.88 14.76 -2.86
C GLN A 620 39.18 15.25 -2.22
N GLY A 621 40.30 14.99 -2.90
CA GLY A 621 41.65 15.33 -2.44
C GLY A 621 42.29 14.27 -1.53
N MET A 622 41.58 13.19 -1.19
CA MET A 622 42.09 12.10 -0.36
C MET A 622 42.44 10.89 -1.22
N LEU A 623 43.48 10.14 -0.84
CA LEU A 623 43.90 8.90 -1.52
C LEU A 623 44.14 9.06 -3.04
N GLY A 624 44.38 10.28 -3.52
CA GLY A 624 44.57 10.61 -4.94
C GLY A 624 43.26 10.74 -5.75
N ILE A 625 42.09 10.73 -5.11
CA ILE A 625 40.77 10.95 -5.74
C ILE A 625 40.59 12.46 -5.94
N ARG A 626 40.23 12.89 -7.16
CA ARG A 626 40.11 14.32 -7.53
C ARG A 626 38.66 14.77 -7.70
N GLU A 627 37.78 13.81 -7.87
CA GLU A 627 36.37 13.96 -8.19
C GLU A 627 35.56 14.19 -6.90
N GLU A 628 34.41 14.85 -7.04
CA GLU A 628 33.48 15.07 -5.93
C GLU A 628 32.66 13.80 -5.65
N VAL A 629 33.32 12.79 -5.06
CA VAL A 629 32.68 11.52 -4.67
C VAL A 629 32.48 11.42 -3.17
N PHE A 630 31.29 10.99 -2.76
CA PHE A 630 31.03 10.52 -1.40
C PHE A 630 31.29 9.01 -1.32
N LEU A 631 32.08 8.56 -0.35
CA LEU A 631 32.27 7.16 0.00
C LEU A 631 32.72 7.04 1.46
N SER A 632 32.75 5.82 1.98
CA SER A 632 33.00 5.61 3.40
C SER A 632 34.49 5.60 3.76
N LEU A 633 34.86 6.51 4.67
CA LEU A 633 36.15 6.55 5.35
C LEU A 633 35.92 6.68 6.86
N PRO A 634 36.89 6.32 7.73
CA PRO A 634 36.72 6.51 9.17
C PRO A 634 36.71 8.00 9.50
N CYS A 635 35.58 8.48 10.00
CA CYS A 635 35.32 9.88 10.33
C CYS A 635 35.11 10.04 11.83
N VAL A 636 35.67 11.11 12.40
CA VAL A 636 35.40 11.53 13.77
C VAL A 636 34.09 12.32 13.80
N LEU A 637 33.07 11.75 14.47
CA LEU A 637 31.74 12.33 14.55
C LEU A 637 31.49 13.00 15.90
N ASN A 638 31.06 14.25 15.87
CA ASN A 638 30.71 15.02 17.05
C ASN A 638 29.59 16.03 16.72
N GLY A 639 29.33 17.02 17.59
CA GLY A 639 28.23 17.98 17.41
C GLY A 639 28.29 18.82 16.12
N SER A 640 29.44 18.88 15.45
CA SER A 640 29.62 19.55 14.17
C SER A 640 29.35 18.66 12.95
N GLY A 641 29.03 17.38 13.15
CA GLY A 641 28.99 16.35 12.09
C GLY A 641 30.35 15.68 11.92
N VAL A 642 30.87 15.61 10.69
CA VAL A 642 32.21 15.07 10.38
C VAL A 642 33.28 16.11 10.70
N SER A 643 33.89 15.99 11.88
CA SER A 643 34.93 16.92 12.33
C SER A 643 36.29 16.68 11.64
N SER A 644 36.65 15.41 11.43
CA SER A 644 37.88 15.02 10.74
C SER A 644 37.77 13.63 10.13
N VAL A 645 38.54 13.37 9.08
CA VAL A 645 38.69 12.05 8.46
C VAL A 645 40.04 11.47 8.89
N VAL A 646 40.06 10.20 9.30
CA VAL A 646 41.28 9.50 9.68
C VAL A 646 42.10 9.17 8.44
N ASN A 647 43.38 9.55 8.44
CA ASN A 647 44.33 9.16 7.40
C ASN A 647 44.75 7.70 7.59
N VAL A 648 43.92 6.76 7.12
CA VAL A 648 44.18 5.33 7.22
C VAL A 648 45.41 4.96 6.38
N THR A 649 46.34 4.21 6.97
CA THR A 649 47.43 3.59 6.21
C THR A 649 46.89 2.34 5.55
N LEU A 650 46.89 2.32 4.21
CA LEU A 650 46.34 1.25 3.39
C LEU A 650 47.43 0.66 2.50
N THR A 651 47.30 -0.62 2.19
CA THR A 651 48.12 -1.28 1.16
C THR A 651 47.78 -0.74 -0.23
N GLU A 652 48.70 -0.88 -1.20
CA GLU A 652 48.45 -0.45 -2.58
C GLU A 652 47.23 -1.13 -3.20
N ALA A 653 46.98 -2.39 -2.85
CA ALA A 653 45.80 -3.14 -3.28
C ALA A 653 44.50 -2.55 -2.71
N GLU A 654 44.46 -2.23 -1.41
CA GLU A 654 43.30 -1.59 -0.77
C GLU A 654 43.04 -0.18 -1.35
N VAL A 655 44.09 0.61 -1.58
CA VAL A 655 43.99 1.93 -2.24
C VAL A 655 43.42 1.80 -3.65
N THR A 656 43.88 0.80 -4.41
CA THR A 656 43.39 0.54 -5.78
C THR A 656 41.91 0.16 -5.78
N GLN A 657 41.48 -0.67 -4.83
CA GLN A 657 40.07 -1.02 -4.68
C GLN A 657 39.21 0.19 -4.32
N LEU A 658 39.65 1.03 -3.38
CA LEU A 658 38.92 2.26 -3.02
C LEU A 658 38.79 3.24 -4.19
N LYS A 659 39.85 3.41 -4.98
CA LYS A 659 39.80 4.23 -6.20
C LYS A 659 38.80 3.67 -7.20
N LYS A 660 38.75 2.35 -7.39
CA LYS A 660 37.77 1.69 -8.26
C LYS A 660 36.33 1.93 -7.78
N SER A 661 36.07 1.88 -6.48
CA SER A 661 34.76 2.24 -5.92
C SER A 661 34.42 3.70 -6.19
N ALA A 662 35.40 4.60 -6.02
CA ALA A 662 35.23 6.03 -6.31
C ALA A 662 34.90 6.28 -7.79
N ASP A 663 35.63 5.65 -8.71
CA ASP A 663 35.41 5.75 -10.16
C ASP A 663 34.01 5.25 -10.55
N THR A 664 33.57 4.16 -9.93
CA THR A 664 32.23 3.58 -10.15
C THR A 664 31.14 4.55 -9.71
N LEU A 665 31.28 5.14 -8.52
CA LEU A 665 30.34 6.12 -7.99
C LEU A 665 30.33 7.42 -8.82
N TRP A 666 31.51 7.92 -9.18
CA TRP A 666 31.64 9.10 -10.05
C TRP A 666 30.99 8.87 -11.42
N GLY A 667 31.17 7.68 -11.99
CA GLY A 667 30.54 7.27 -13.23
C GLY A 667 29.02 7.40 -13.21
N ILE A 668 28.38 7.19 -12.06
CA ILE A 668 26.94 7.39 -11.87
C ILE A 668 26.63 8.88 -11.61
N GLN A 669 27.40 9.53 -10.75
CA GLN A 669 27.14 10.92 -10.31
C GLN A 669 27.23 11.93 -11.45
N LYS A 670 28.20 11.77 -12.37
CA LYS A 670 28.41 12.69 -13.50
C LYS A 670 27.23 12.73 -14.49
N ASP A 671 26.45 11.65 -14.53
CA ASP A 671 25.32 11.50 -15.46
C ASP A 671 23.98 11.93 -14.83
N LEU A 672 24.00 12.35 -13.54
CA LEU A 672 22.81 12.86 -12.86
C LEU A 672 22.42 14.24 -13.39
N LYS A 673 21.13 14.41 -13.67
CA LYS A 673 20.58 15.65 -14.22
C LYS A 673 19.84 16.48 -13.17
N ASP A 674 19.87 17.79 -13.38
CA ASP A 674 19.11 18.82 -12.66
C ASP A 674 19.38 18.89 -11.13
N LEU A 675 20.62 18.66 -10.70
CA LEU A 675 21.03 18.76 -9.28
C LEU A 675 21.23 20.20 -8.80
#